data_AF-A0A0V7ZUW8-F1
#
_entry.id   AF-A0A0V7ZUW8-F1
#
_cell.length_a   1.000
_cell.length_b   1.000
_cell.length_c   1.000
_cell.angle_alpha   90.00
_cell.angle_beta   90.00
_cell.angle_gamma   90.00
#
_symmetry.space_group_name_H-M   'P 1'
#
loop_
_entity.id
_entity.type
_entity.pdbx_description
1 polymer ?
#
loop_
_entity_poly.entity_id
_entity_poly.type
_entity_poly.pdbx_seq_one_letter_code
_entity_poly.pdbx_strand_id
1 'polypeptide(L)'
;LQQGIQRIPPDKGLPVLYTTCGNLLAQDARIKEAIELLQQGIQRIPPEKDLRTLYTNCANLLAQDHRIKEAIELLQQGIQRIPPDKGLPVLYTTCGNLLAQDHWIKEAIELLQQGIQRIPPDKNLFALYDSCANLLAQDSRIKEAIELLQQGIQRIPPDKNLFALYDSCANLLAQDSRIKEAIELLQQGIQRIPPDKNLFALYDSCANLLAQDSRIKEAIELLQQGIQRIPPDKGLRVLYTTCGNLLAQNARIKEAIELLQQGIQRIPSDKELHVLYINCASLLARSNKVREAIAILREGLSIIPFNKYGRHRLAENAMLFCLASKNDLILEEILAGNGKNSLEPEMLELGKVLSAQLKGNWQEAAEIAHQARTTFHNLLLLTEEVFSWLCAGDLNSAEKAIQSFTSRKSPVGHPINWLKAFIAIKKKDYQLAEEIIIAYLDRPLQANETIDRDFLLYLWDTSVDFKEGINIAFNFPTLPPSLTGLETSITRQQNDVNVLPNILNGKNNSYKDTLEIPTPLEITPPLHKEQTQEQTPIVNAADVLIVTVTKVESRAVMQVFEGSTGHEANPQPINNRIYFNLGTVNGARVVLTQSEMGTSGLGASLLTVHSGIDALSPAAVIMVGIAFGINEDKQSIGDILVTEQLRPYELQRLGNSGEDNQLNIILRGDKPHASPWLINHFKSTDLFWNGADVHFGVMLTGEKLVDNVDFRERLHDFESEAIGGEMEGAGLYVACQEKKVDWILVKGICDWADGNKAEDKEIRQQKAAQNSAEFVLESLKFAPITKQN
;
A
#
# COMPACT_ATOMS: atom_id res chain seq x y z
N LEU A 1 -10.56 46.53 -5.25
CA LEU A 1 -10.07 46.20 -3.89
C LEU A 1 -8.92 47.11 -3.42
N GLN A 2 -7.89 47.37 -4.24
CA GLN A 2 -6.81 48.33 -3.90
C GLN A 2 -7.30 49.74 -3.54
N GLN A 3 -8.30 50.28 -4.25
CA GLN A 3 -8.95 51.55 -3.86
C GLN A 3 -9.64 51.48 -2.49
N GLY A 4 -10.11 50.30 -2.08
CA GLY A 4 -10.72 50.06 -0.77
C GLY A 4 -9.69 50.07 0.36
N ILE A 5 -8.47 49.55 0.11
CA ILE A 5 -7.34 49.58 1.05
C ILE A 5 -6.98 51.02 1.45
N GLN A 6 -7.09 51.99 0.55
CA GLN A 6 -6.79 53.39 0.85
C GLN A 6 -7.89 54.09 1.67
N ARG A 7 -9.15 53.62 1.56
CA ARG A 7 -10.33 54.31 2.11
C ARG A 7 -10.83 53.75 3.44
N ILE A 8 -10.40 52.54 3.81
CA ILE A 8 -10.91 51.82 4.97
C ILE A 8 -9.97 51.99 6.18
N PRO A 9 -10.48 52.40 7.36
CA PRO A 9 -9.71 52.49 8.59
C PRO A 9 -9.06 51.15 9.03
N PRO A 10 -7.86 51.16 9.64
CA PRO A 10 -7.13 49.94 10.05
C PRO A 10 -7.90 49.01 10.99
N ASP A 11 -8.89 49.54 11.70
CA ASP A 11 -9.71 48.85 12.68
C ASP A 11 -10.90 48.07 12.08
N LYS A 12 -11.23 48.24 10.79
CA LYS A 12 -12.40 47.61 10.12
C LYS A 12 -12.03 46.86 8.84
N GLY A 13 -11.90 45.54 8.88
CA GLY A 13 -11.86 44.68 7.67
C GLY A 13 -10.63 44.81 6.76
N LEU A 14 -9.68 45.69 7.11
CA LEU A 14 -8.46 45.93 6.36
C LEU A 14 -7.56 44.69 6.22
N PRO A 15 -7.40 43.79 7.23
CA PRO A 15 -6.63 42.56 7.07
C PRO A 15 -7.14 41.66 5.94
N VAL A 16 -8.47 41.43 5.90
CA VAL A 16 -9.10 40.60 4.88
C VAL A 16 -8.89 41.19 3.49
N LEU A 17 -8.97 42.52 3.33
CA LEU A 17 -8.76 43.19 2.06
C LEU A 17 -7.33 43.05 1.54
N TYR A 18 -6.32 43.24 2.41
CA TYR A 18 -4.92 43.01 2.04
C TYR A 18 -4.69 41.56 1.63
N THR A 19 -5.20 40.60 2.42
CA THR A 19 -5.08 39.16 2.12
C THR A 19 -5.77 38.79 0.80
N THR A 20 -7.00 39.22 0.56
CA THR A 20 -7.74 38.91 -0.67
C THR A 20 -7.06 39.54 -1.89
N CYS A 21 -6.62 40.80 -1.81
CA CYS A 21 -5.85 41.41 -2.90
C CYS A 21 -4.55 40.66 -3.18
N GLY A 22 -3.77 40.35 -2.14
CA GLY A 22 -2.50 39.63 -2.28
C GLY A 22 -2.70 38.27 -2.94
N ASN A 23 -3.70 37.51 -2.51
CA ASN A 23 -4.03 36.21 -3.10
C ASN A 23 -4.45 36.34 -4.58
N LEU A 24 -5.25 37.35 -4.94
CA LEU A 24 -5.65 37.59 -6.33
C LEU A 24 -4.46 37.99 -7.21
N LEU A 25 -3.54 38.82 -6.71
CA LEU A 25 -2.31 39.17 -7.42
C LEU A 25 -1.41 37.94 -7.61
N ALA A 26 -1.30 37.07 -6.61
CA ALA A 26 -0.56 35.82 -6.74
C ALA A 26 -1.19 34.86 -7.75
N GLN A 27 -2.53 34.77 -7.80
CA GLN A 27 -3.26 34.00 -8.82
C GLN A 27 -3.02 34.54 -10.25
N ASP A 28 -2.82 35.85 -10.38
CA ASP A 28 -2.43 36.51 -11.63
C ASP A 28 -0.91 36.42 -11.93
N ALA A 29 -0.19 35.54 -11.22
CA ALA A 29 1.27 35.34 -11.30
C ALA A 29 2.12 36.58 -10.94
N ARG A 30 1.54 37.60 -10.30
CA ARG A 30 2.22 38.84 -9.87
C ARG A 30 2.70 38.72 -8.43
N ILE A 31 3.57 37.74 -8.19
CA ILE A 31 4.02 37.34 -6.84
C ILE A 31 4.73 38.48 -6.09
N LYS A 32 5.62 39.23 -6.77
CA LYS A 32 6.36 40.34 -6.14
C LYS A 32 5.45 41.46 -5.64
N GLU A 33 4.47 41.85 -6.45
CA GLU A 33 3.48 42.87 -6.07
C GLU A 33 2.57 42.38 -4.94
N ALA A 34 2.23 41.09 -4.93
CA ALA A 34 1.48 40.48 -3.84
C ALA A 34 2.25 40.54 -2.51
N ILE A 35 3.55 40.22 -2.53
CA ILE A 35 4.43 40.29 -1.35
C ILE A 35 4.51 41.73 -0.82
N GLU A 36 4.80 42.71 -1.67
CA GLU A 36 4.88 44.11 -1.28
C GLU A 36 3.56 44.60 -0.66
N LEU A 37 2.43 44.23 -1.26
CA LEU A 37 1.11 44.62 -0.77
C LEU A 37 0.82 44.02 0.62
N LEU A 38 1.17 42.75 0.85
CA LEU A 38 0.99 42.12 2.15
C LEU A 38 1.92 42.73 3.21
N GLN A 39 3.18 43.05 2.88
CA GLN A 39 4.11 43.73 3.77
C GLN A 39 3.59 45.12 4.19
N GLN A 40 3.01 45.89 3.27
CA GLN A 40 2.34 47.15 3.59
C GLN A 40 1.17 46.94 4.58
N GLY A 41 0.40 45.87 4.40
CA GLY A 41 -0.67 45.49 5.33
C GLY A 41 -0.12 45.20 6.74
N ILE A 42 0.97 44.44 6.85
CA ILE A 42 1.62 44.10 8.11
C ILE A 42 2.08 45.36 8.87
N GLN A 43 2.62 46.36 8.17
CA GLN A 43 3.07 47.61 8.81
C GLN A 43 1.89 48.46 9.30
N ARG A 44 0.79 48.51 8.54
CA ARG A 44 -0.34 49.41 8.79
C ARG A 44 -1.35 48.88 9.80
N ILE A 45 -1.45 47.56 9.97
CA ILE A 45 -2.46 46.92 10.82
C ILE A 45 -1.93 46.77 12.27
N PRO A 46 -2.71 47.16 13.30
CA PRO A 46 -2.32 46.97 14.70
C PRO A 46 -2.20 45.49 15.12
N PRO A 47 -1.32 45.15 16.09
CA PRO A 47 -1.12 43.78 16.60
C PRO A 47 -2.37 43.09 17.15
N GLU A 48 -3.32 43.89 17.65
CA GLU A 48 -4.60 43.45 18.24
C GLU A 48 -5.58 42.87 17.19
N LYS A 49 -5.29 43.04 15.90
CA LYS A 49 -6.11 42.61 14.75
C LYS A 49 -5.53 41.33 14.13
N ASP A 50 -6.24 40.70 13.19
CA ASP A 50 -5.80 39.45 12.55
C ASP A 50 -4.61 39.67 11.60
N LEU A 51 -3.42 39.83 12.19
CA LEU A 51 -2.14 39.89 11.47
C LEU A 51 -1.67 38.50 11.04
N ARG A 52 -2.15 37.43 11.71
CA ARG A 52 -1.71 36.05 11.48
C ARG A 52 -1.80 35.71 10.00
N THR A 53 -2.96 35.94 9.39
CA THR A 53 -3.23 35.61 7.99
C THR A 53 -2.33 36.38 7.01
N LEU A 54 -1.93 37.61 7.33
CA LEU A 54 -1.01 38.39 6.49
C LEU A 54 0.43 37.85 6.59
N TYR A 55 0.91 37.59 7.80
CA TYR A 55 2.24 37.02 8.02
C TYR A 55 2.38 35.65 7.32
N THR A 56 1.40 34.76 7.48
CA THR A 56 1.45 33.42 6.86
C THR A 56 1.41 33.47 5.34
N ASN A 57 0.51 34.29 4.76
CA ASN A 57 0.40 34.36 3.30
C ASN A 57 1.63 35.03 2.68
N CYS A 58 2.16 36.07 3.31
CA CYS A 58 3.37 36.72 2.82
C CYS A 58 4.58 35.79 2.90
N ALA A 59 4.74 35.04 4.00
CA ALA A 59 5.82 34.07 4.14
C ALA A 59 5.73 32.93 3.10
N ASN A 60 4.52 32.40 2.85
CA ASN A 60 4.31 31.38 1.83
C ASN A 60 4.65 31.88 0.41
N LEU A 61 4.29 33.13 0.07
CA LEU A 61 4.64 33.73 -1.21
C LEU A 61 6.15 33.98 -1.32
N LEU A 62 6.81 34.42 -0.24
CA LEU A 62 8.27 34.54 -0.20
C LEU A 62 8.96 33.19 -0.41
N ALA A 63 8.46 32.12 0.21
CA ALA A 63 8.98 30.77 -0.02
C ALA A 63 8.77 30.29 -1.46
N GLN A 64 7.61 30.59 -2.07
CA GLN A 64 7.36 30.31 -3.49
C GLN A 64 8.29 31.08 -4.44
N ASP A 65 8.71 32.30 -4.06
CA ASP A 65 9.69 33.12 -4.77
C ASP A 65 11.15 32.72 -4.43
N HIS A 66 11.37 31.56 -3.80
CA HIS A 66 12.68 31.05 -3.35
C HIS A 66 13.42 31.92 -2.33
N ARG A 67 12.71 32.79 -1.61
CA ARG A 67 13.25 33.70 -0.56
C ARG A 67 12.93 33.19 0.84
N ILE A 68 13.37 31.96 1.13
CA ILE A 68 13.02 31.23 2.37
C ILE A 68 13.53 31.95 3.63
N LYS A 69 14.75 32.50 3.61
CA LYS A 69 15.33 33.23 4.76
C LYS A 69 14.49 34.44 5.16
N GLU A 70 14.06 35.24 4.18
CA GLU A 70 13.19 36.41 4.43
C GLU A 70 11.81 35.98 4.95
N ALA A 71 11.28 34.85 4.48
CA ALA A 71 10.04 34.29 5.00
C ALA A 71 10.16 33.90 6.48
N ILE A 72 11.26 33.27 6.88
CA ILE A 72 11.55 32.89 8.27
C ILE A 72 11.68 34.13 9.15
N GLU A 73 12.47 35.13 8.74
CA GLU A 73 12.64 36.39 9.48
C GLU A 73 11.29 37.10 9.67
N LEU A 74 10.46 37.15 8.62
CA LEU A 74 9.14 37.75 8.67
C LEU A 74 8.23 37.04 9.69
N LEU A 75 8.23 35.71 9.73
CA LEU A 75 7.44 34.95 10.68
C LEU A 75 7.94 35.13 12.12
N GLN A 76 9.26 35.18 12.34
CA GLN A 76 9.84 35.46 13.67
C GLN A 76 9.42 36.84 14.19
N GLN A 77 9.39 37.86 13.32
CA GLN A 77 8.82 39.18 13.67
C GLN A 77 7.34 39.08 14.06
N GLY A 78 6.56 38.30 13.31
CA GLY A 78 5.15 38.03 13.63
C GLY A 78 4.97 37.35 14.99
N ILE A 79 5.84 36.38 15.33
CA ILE A 79 5.81 35.66 16.61
C ILE A 79 6.05 36.60 17.81
N GLN A 80 6.92 37.59 17.66
CA GLN A 80 7.17 38.60 18.69
C GLN A 80 6.01 39.59 18.83
N ARG A 81 5.37 39.95 17.71
CA ARG A 81 4.37 41.02 17.65
C ARG A 81 2.94 40.57 18.00
N ILE A 82 2.57 39.33 17.67
CA ILE A 82 1.19 38.84 17.82
C ILE A 82 0.94 38.27 19.24
N PRO A 83 -0.18 38.63 19.90
CA PRO A 83 -0.58 38.03 21.18
C PRO A 83 -0.84 36.51 21.10
N PRO A 84 -0.57 35.72 22.16
CA PRO A 84 -0.74 34.26 22.14
C PRO A 84 -2.16 33.76 21.80
N ASP A 85 -3.20 34.55 22.08
CA ASP A 85 -4.60 34.21 21.83
C ASP A 85 -5.07 34.52 20.39
N LYS A 86 -4.23 35.17 19.56
CA LYS A 86 -4.58 35.63 18.20
C LYS A 86 -4.01 34.74 17.09
N GLY A 87 -3.95 33.43 17.34
CA GLY A 87 -3.56 32.45 16.32
C GLY A 87 -2.06 32.32 16.10
N LEU A 88 -1.29 32.66 17.13
CA LEU A 88 0.15 32.43 17.25
C LEU A 88 0.61 30.98 16.95
N PRO A 89 -0.15 29.90 17.26
CA PRO A 89 0.25 28.54 16.90
C PRO A 89 0.57 28.36 15.41
N VAL A 90 -0.21 29.00 14.52
CA VAL A 90 -0.03 28.86 13.07
C VAL A 90 1.30 29.47 12.63
N LEU A 91 1.72 30.60 13.21
CA LEU A 91 3.00 31.22 12.88
C LEU A 91 4.18 30.34 13.31
N TYR A 92 4.12 29.78 14.52
CA TYR A 92 5.12 28.83 15.00
C TYR A 92 5.20 27.61 14.06
N THR A 93 4.07 26.98 13.70
CA THR A 93 4.07 25.82 12.79
C THR A 93 4.59 26.16 11.39
N THR A 94 4.17 27.30 10.81
CA THR A 94 4.65 27.70 9.47
C THR A 94 6.14 28.00 9.50
N CYS A 95 6.64 28.67 10.54
CA CYS A 95 8.06 28.99 10.67
C CYS A 95 8.90 27.73 10.90
N GLY A 96 8.45 26.83 11.76
CA GLY A 96 9.11 25.54 12.00
C GLY A 96 9.21 24.70 10.72
N ASN A 97 8.15 24.64 9.92
CA ASN A 97 8.16 23.90 8.65
C ASN A 97 9.13 24.52 7.63
N LEU A 98 9.21 25.85 7.52
CA LEU A 98 10.16 26.51 6.63
C LEU A 98 11.61 26.31 7.10
N LEU A 99 11.87 26.35 8.41
CA LEU A 99 13.20 26.04 8.98
C LEU A 99 13.61 24.60 8.67
N ALA A 100 12.71 23.63 8.82
CA ALA A 100 12.97 22.24 8.49
C ALA A 100 13.25 22.04 6.98
N GLN A 101 12.54 22.76 6.11
CA GLN A 101 12.79 22.77 4.66
C GLN A 101 14.17 23.33 4.30
N ASP A 102 14.69 24.30 5.06
CA ASP A 102 16.04 24.86 4.89
C ASP A 102 17.13 24.04 5.62
N HIS A 103 16.81 22.80 6.02
CA HIS A 103 17.68 21.86 6.74
C HIS A 103 18.08 22.28 8.17
N TRP A 104 17.35 23.21 8.80
CA TRP A 104 17.57 23.67 10.18
C TRP A 104 16.57 23.01 11.14
N ILE A 105 16.64 21.68 11.23
CA ILE A 105 15.67 20.86 11.98
C ILE A 105 15.73 21.14 13.49
N LYS A 106 16.94 21.38 14.05
CA LYS A 106 17.11 21.63 15.48
C LYS A 106 16.48 22.95 15.90
N GLU A 107 16.73 24.00 15.13
CA GLU A 107 16.16 25.33 15.32
C GLU A 107 14.64 25.31 15.15
N ALA A 108 14.13 24.52 14.21
CA ALA A 108 12.69 24.30 14.05
C ALA A 108 12.06 23.67 15.30
N ILE A 109 12.68 22.61 15.85
CA ILE A 109 12.22 21.93 17.06
C ILE A 109 12.23 22.90 18.26
N GLU A 110 13.33 23.63 18.46
CA GLU A 110 13.46 24.61 19.55
C GLU A 110 12.38 25.70 19.44
N LEU A 111 12.14 26.22 18.24
CA LEU A 111 11.11 27.23 18.00
C LEU A 111 9.71 26.72 18.35
N LEU A 112 9.37 25.48 17.96
CA LEU A 112 8.08 24.88 18.30
C LEU A 112 7.94 24.62 19.80
N GLN A 113 9.00 24.17 20.47
CA GLN A 113 9.02 23.98 21.93
C GLN A 113 8.78 25.31 22.68
N GLN A 114 9.35 26.43 22.21
CA GLN A 114 9.04 27.76 22.73
C GLN A 114 7.56 28.10 22.57
N GLY A 115 6.97 27.77 21.42
CA GLY A 115 5.54 27.92 21.17
C GLY A 115 4.69 27.13 22.16
N ILE A 116 5.06 25.87 22.45
CA ILE A 116 4.36 25.00 23.39
C ILE A 116 4.32 25.60 24.81
N GLN A 117 5.40 26.24 25.25
CA GLN A 117 5.46 26.88 26.57
C GLN A 117 4.59 28.15 26.65
N ARG A 118 4.54 28.94 25.56
CA ARG A 118 3.88 30.25 25.54
C ARG A 118 2.36 30.18 25.28
N ILE A 119 1.89 29.14 24.60
CA ILE A 119 0.50 29.06 24.13
C ILE A 119 -0.41 28.37 25.16
N PRO A 120 -1.57 28.97 25.50
CA PRO A 120 -2.54 28.34 26.40
C PRO A 120 -3.14 27.03 25.84
N PRO A 121 -3.50 26.04 26.69
CA PRO A 121 -4.03 24.76 26.24
C PRO A 121 -5.34 24.83 25.45
N ASP A 122 -6.13 25.89 25.64
CA ASP A 122 -7.38 26.10 24.92
C ASP A 122 -7.19 26.74 23.53
N LYS A 123 -5.95 27.09 23.15
CA LYS A 123 -5.60 27.82 21.91
C LYS A 123 -4.82 26.96 20.92
N ASN A 124 -5.51 26.06 20.23
CA ASN A 124 -4.98 25.22 19.12
C ASN A 124 -3.58 24.61 19.39
N LEU A 125 -3.29 24.31 20.66
CA LEU A 125 -1.96 23.89 21.12
C LEU A 125 -1.55 22.53 20.53
N PHE A 126 -2.53 21.70 20.16
CA PHE A 126 -2.28 20.37 19.59
C PHE A 126 -1.41 20.45 18.33
N ALA A 127 -1.61 21.46 17.49
CA ALA A 127 -0.89 21.60 16.22
C ALA A 127 0.63 21.77 16.44
N LEU A 128 1.04 22.37 17.56
CA LEU A 128 2.45 22.51 17.90
C LEU A 128 3.06 21.22 18.42
N TYR A 129 2.34 20.50 19.29
CA TYR A 129 2.76 19.18 19.74
C TYR A 129 2.92 18.22 18.56
N ASP A 130 1.94 18.18 17.66
CA ASP A 130 1.96 17.35 16.46
C ASP A 130 3.09 17.70 15.50
N SER A 131 3.23 18.99 15.14
CA SER A 131 4.32 19.45 14.25
C SER A 131 5.69 19.18 14.85
N CYS A 132 5.88 19.42 16.15
CA CYS A 132 7.16 19.19 16.81
C CYS A 132 7.50 17.70 16.93
N ALA A 133 6.51 16.86 17.23
CA ALA A 133 6.70 15.41 17.27
C ALA A 133 7.05 14.84 15.89
N ASN A 134 6.41 15.33 14.82
CA ASN A 134 6.75 14.95 13.45
C ASN A 134 8.20 15.33 13.09
N LEU A 135 8.66 16.53 13.45
CA LEU A 135 10.07 16.92 13.23
C LEU A 135 11.05 16.09 14.08
N LEU A 136 10.70 15.78 15.33
CA LEU A 136 11.50 14.89 16.18
C LEU A 136 11.60 13.47 15.59
N ALA A 137 10.50 12.92 15.07
CA ALA A 137 10.49 11.63 14.40
C ALA A 137 11.35 11.65 13.12
N GLN A 138 11.29 12.73 12.32
CA GLN A 138 12.16 12.93 11.16
C GLN A 138 13.65 12.99 11.54
N ASP A 139 13.98 13.58 12.69
CA ASP A 139 15.33 13.61 13.27
C ASP A 139 15.72 12.27 13.95
N SER A 140 14.95 11.20 13.75
CA SER A 140 15.14 9.88 14.37
C SER A 140 15.06 9.86 15.91
N ARG A 141 14.45 10.89 16.52
CA ARG A 141 14.24 11.03 17.98
C ARG A 141 12.83 10.60 18.36
N ILE A 142 12.44 9.38 17.98
CA ILE A 142 11.07 8.85 18.12
C ILE A 142 10.62 8.81 19.58
N LYS A 143 11.50 8.42 20.52
CA LYS A 143 11.18 8.36 21.95
C LYS A 143 10.80 9.74 22.51
N GLU A 144 11.57 10.77 22.17
CA GLU A 144 11.28 12.14 22.58
C GLU A 144 9.98 12.68 21.94
N ALA A 145 9.71 12.29 20.69
CA ALA A 145 8.45 12.63 20.02
C ALA A 145 7.24 12.03 20.76
N ILE A 146 7.33 10.75 21.16
CA ILE A 146 6.28 10.06 21.94
C ILE A 146 6.09 10.74 23.30
N GLU A 147 7.17 11.01 24.04
CA GLU A 147 7.11 11.70 25.33
C GLU A 147 6.47 13.09 25.21
N LEU A 148 6.83 13.84 24.16
CA LEU A 148 6.27 15.16 23.90
C LEU A 148 4.76 15.09 23.64
N LEU A 149 4.29 14.12 22.83
CA LEU A 149 2.86 13.94 22.59
C LEU A 149 2.11 13.52 23.86
N GLN A 150 2.69 12.65 24.69
CA GLN A 150 2.11 12.26 25.98
C GLN A 150 1.94 13.46 26.93
N GLN A 151 2.90 14.38 26.96
CA GLN A 151 2.76 15.65 27.69
C GLN A 151 1.60 16.49 27.15
N GLY A 152 1.46 16.55 25.81
CA GLY A 152 0.34 17.23 25.16
C GLY A 152 -1.01 16.61 25.53
N ILE A 153 -1.09 15.28 25.59
CA ILE A 153 -2.30 14.55 25.98
C ILE A 153 -2.76 14.93 27.40
N GLN A 154 -1.84 15.12 28.34
CA GLN A 154 -2.17 15.52 29.71
C GLN A 154 -2.66 16.97 29.79
N ARG A 155 -2.14 17.86 28.94
CA ARG A 155 -2.37 19.30 29.02
C ARG A 155 -3.58 19.79 28.23
N ILE A 156 -3.91 19.16 27.11
CA ILE A 156 -4.97 19.63 26.20
C ILE A 156 -6.36 19.15 26.65
N PRO A 157 -7.38 20.04 26.68
CA PRO A 157 -8.75 19.64 26.98
C PRO A 157 -9.37 18.72 25.91
N PRO A 158 -10.26 17.78 26.28
CA PRO A 158 -10.84 16.81 25.35
C PRO A 158 -11.60 17.41 24.15
N ASP A 159 -12.12 18.63 24.28
CA ASP A 159 -12.87 19.34 23.24
C ASP A 159 -11.98 20.16 22.29
N LYS A 160 -10.66 20.20 22.51
CA LYS A 160 -9.69 21.01 21.75
C LYS A 160 -8.82 20.16 20.82
N ASN A 161 -9.45 19.27 20.05
CA ASN A 161 -8.79 18.34 19.11
C ASN A 161 -7.76 17.40 19.77
N LEU A 162 -7.99 17.04 21.03
CA LEU A 162 -7.12 16.11 21.75
C LEU A 162 -7.01 14.73 21.06
N PHE A 163 -8.03 14.30 20.30
CA PHE A 163 -7.99 13.04 19.55
C PHE A 163 -6.78 12.97 18.61
N ALA A 164 -6.36 14.09 17.99
CA ALA A 164 -5.24 14.11 17.06
C ALA A 164 -3.93 13.72 17.75
N LEU A 165 -3.72 14.11 19.02
CA LEU A 165 -2.52 13.71 19.74
C LEU A 165 -2.51 12.23 20.13
N TYR A 166 -3.68 11.67 20.46
CA TYR A 166 -3.81 10.22 20.68
C TYR A 166 -3.47 9.45 19.40
N ASP A 167 -3.99 9.90 18.26
CA ASP A 167 -3.76 9.28 16.95
C ASP A 167 -2.28 9.36 16.52
N SER A 168 -1.69 10.55 16.54
CA SER A 168 -0.27 10.75 16.20
C SER A 168 0.66 9.96 17.12
N CYS A 169 0.36 9.90 18.43
CA CYS A 169 1.18 9.17 19.38
C CYS A 169 1.06 7.65 19.18
N ALA A 170 -0.14 7.14 18.93
CA ALA A 170 -0.35 5.73 18.60
C ALA A 170 0.34 5.34 17.30
N ASN A 171 0.31 6.19 16.27
CA ASN A 171 1.03 5.96 15.02
C ASN A 171 2.55 5.88 15.24
N LEU A 172 3.13 6.79 16.02
CA LEU A 172 4.56 6.72 16.37
C LEU A 172 4.90 5.49 17.23
N LEU A 173 4.04 5.12 18.17
CA LEU A 173 4.22 3.89 18.96
C LEU A 173 4.16 2.64 18.08
N ALA A 174 3.24 2.58 17.12
CA ALA A 174 3.15 1.47 16.16
C ALA A 174 4.39 1.40 15.25
N GLN A 175 4.92 2.55 14.79
CA GLN A 175 6.18 2.64 14.05
C GLN A 175 7.39 2.19 14.88
N ASP A 176 7.39 2.43 16.19
CA ASP A 176 8.39 1.95 17.15
C ASP A 176 8.14 0.49 17.59
N SER A 177 7.30 -0.26 16.87
CA SER A 177 6.93 -1.66 17.16
C SER A 177 6.26 -1.89 18.52
N ARG A 178 5.71 -0.84 19.14
CA ARG A 178 5.01 -0.87 20.43
C ARG A 178 3.49 -0.87 20.25
N ILE A 179 3.00 -1.79 19.42
CA ILE A 179 1.60 -1.88 19.00
C ILE A 179 0.64 -2.01 20.20
N LYS A 180 1.00 -2.81 21.21
CA LYS A 180 0.17 -2.99 22.41
C LYS A 180 -0.05 -1.68 23.19
N GLU A 181 1.02 -0.91 23.38
CA GLU A 181 0.94 0.40 24.03
C GLU A 181 0.16 1.41 23.18
N ALA A 182 0.29 1.34 21.85
CA ALA A 182 -0.53 2.16 20.94
C ALA A 182 -2.02 1.87 21.10
N ILE A 183 -2.40 0.59 21.14
CA ILE A 183 -3.79 0.15 21.35
C ILE A 183 -4.31 0.62 22.71
N GLU A 184 -3.55 0.41 23.79
CA GLU A 184 -3.91 0.87 25.14
C GLU A 184 -4.09 2.39 25.19
N LEU A 185 -3.20 3.15 24.54
CA LEU A 185 -3.28 4.60 24.47
C LEU A 185 -4.55 5.06 23.74
N LEU A 186 -4.89 4.45 22.61
CA LEU A 186 -6.13 4.77 21.88
C LEU A 186 -7.37 4.42 22.69
N GLN A 187 -7.38 3.29 23.41
CA GLN A 187 -8.48 2.91 24.30
C GLN A 187 -8.69 3.93 25.42
N GLN A 188 -7.61 4.48 25.99
CA GLN A 188 -7.71 5.59 26.95
C GLN A 188 -8.31 6.84 26.29
N GLY A 189 -7.89 7.17 25.07
CA GLY A 189 -8.46 8.26 24.28
C GLY A 189 -9.97 8.09 24.03
N ILE A 190 -10.41 6.87 23.70
CA ILE A 190 -11.82 6.54 23.48
C ILE A 190 -12.68 6.84 24.72
N GLN A 191 -12.15 6.61 25.92
CA GLN A 191 -12.87 6.90 27.17
C GLN A 191 -12.98 8.41 27.43
N ARG A 192 -11.96 9.19 27.05
CA ARG A 192 -11.83 10.61 27.40
C ARG A 192 -12.44 11.58 26.38
N ILE A 193 -12.45 11.23 25.09
CA ILE A 193 -12.93 12.11 24.02
C ILE A 193 -14.47 12.08 23.93
N PRO A 194 -15.15 13.25 23.88
CA PRO A 194 -16.59 13.31 23.70
C PRO A 194 -17.03 12.78 22.31
N PRO A 195 -18.21 12.14 22.18
CA PRO A 195 -18.65 11.55 20.92
C PRO A 195 -18.77 12.51 19.73
N ASP A 196 -18.95 13.81 19.98
CA ASP A 196 -19.07 14.85 18.94
C ASP A 196 -17.73 15.49 18.54
N LYS A 197 -16.60 15.07 19.14
CA LYS A 197 -15.26 15.63 18.93
C LYS A 197 -14.33 14.69 18.16
N ASN A 198 -14.82 14.15 17.03
CA ASN A 198 -14.09 13.21 16.17
C ASN A 198 -13.67 11.90 16.84
N LEU A 199 -14.44 11.44 17.83
CA LEU A 199 -14.19 10.17 18.52
C LEU A 199 -14.12 8.97 17.56
N PHE A 200 -14.81 9.01 16.42
CA PHE A 200 -14.80 7.94 15.42
C PHE A 200 -13.38 7.63 14.91
N ALA A 201 -12.51 8.64 14.81
CA ALA A 201 -11.15 8.45 14.34
C ALA A 201 -10.36 7.53 15.28
N LEU A 202 -10.54 7.65 16.60
CA LEU A 202 -9.86 6.78 17.57
C LEU A 202 -10.37 5.34 17.52
N TYR A 203 -11.68 5.15 17.30
CA TYR A 203 -12.25 3.82 17.08
C TYR A 203 -11.68 3.18 15.81
N ASP A 204 -11.59 3.94 14.72
CA ASP A 204 -11.06 3.48 13.43
C ASP A 204 -9.57 3.12 13.53
N SER A 205 -8.73 4.02 14.03
CA SER A 205 -7.30 3.78 14.22
C SER A 205 -7.04 2.59 15.16
N CYS A 206 -7.78 2.48 16.27
CA CYS A 206 -7.61 1.36 17.20
C CYS A 206 -8.04 0.03 16.60
N ALA A 207 -9.13 0.01 15.82
CA ALA A 207 -9.59 -1.20 15.13
C ALA A 207 -8.61 -1.63 14.04
N ASN A 208 -8.01 -0.69 13.31
CA ASN A 208 -6.98 -0.98 12.31
C ASN A 208 -5.73 -1.57 12.96
N LEU A 209 -5.25 -1.00 14.08
CA LEU A 209 -4.12 -1.57 14.84
C LEU A 209 -4.46 -2.95 15.43
N LEU A 210 -5.67 -3.16 15.94
CA LEU A 210 -6.13 -4.47 16.41
C LEU A 210 -6.17 -5.49 15.27
N ALA A 211 -6.63 -5.10 14.08
CA ALA A 211 -6.64 -5.97 12.91
C ALA A 211 -5.22 -6.32 12.45
N GLN A 212 -4.28 -5.36 12.47
CA GLN A 212 -2.85 -5.60 12.21
C GLN A 212 -2.23 -6.55 13.24
N ASP A 213 -2.61 -6.44 14.51
CA ASP A 213 -2.22 -7.36 15.61
C ASP A 213 -2.98 -8.71 15.55
N SER A 214 -3.66 -9.02 14.44
CA SER A 214 -4.47 -10.24 14.22
C SER A 214 -5.64 -10.44 15.21
N ARG A 215 -6.04 -9.40 15.93
CA ARG A 215 -7.16 -9.38 16.90
C ARG A 215 -8.45 -8.88 16.25
N ILE A 216 -8.81 -9.47 15.12
CA ILE A 216 -9.93 -9.04 14.28
C ILE A 216 -11.27 -9.06 15.03
N LYS A 217 -11.51 -10.05 15.91
CA LYS A 217 -12.74 -10.13 16.70
C LYS A 217 -12.90 -8.93 17.63
N GLU A 218 -11.83 -8.57 18.33
CA GLU A 218 -11.81 -7.39 19.22
C GLU A 218 -11.95 -6.09 18.44
N ALA A 219 -11.36 -5.99 17.24
CA ALA A 219 -11.54 -4.86 16.35
C ALA A 219 -13.02 -4.66 15.96
N ILE A 220 -13.70 -5.75 15.57
CA ILE A 220 -15.13 -5.73 15.22
C ILE A 220 -15.98 -5.33 16.43
N GLU A 221 -15.74 -5.92 17.59
CA GLU A 221 -16.46 -5.59 18.83
C GLU A 221 -16.27 -4.12 19.23
N LEU A 222 -15.04 -3.61 19.11
CA LEU A 222 -14.72 -2.22 19.39
C LEU A 222 -15.46 -1.26 18.44
N LEU A 223 -15.49 -1.56 17.14
CA LEU A 223 -16.23 -0.76 16.16
C LEU A 223 -17.74 -0.78 16.41
N GLN A 224 -18.30 -1.95 16.77
CA GLN A 224 -19.72 -2.06 17.13
C GLN A 224 -20.07 -1.20 18.35
N GLN A 225 -19.20 -1.13 19.35
CA GLN A 225 -19.37 -0.19 20.48
C GLN A 225 -19.34 1.27 20.01
N GLY A 226 -18.41 1.62 19.12
CA GLY A 226 -18.35 2.95 18.51
C GLY A 226 -19.64 3.30 17.75
N ILE A 227 -20.20 2.35 16.98
CA ILE A 227 -21.44 2.54 16.21
C ILE A 227 -22.66 2.86 17.10
N GLN A 228 -22.66 2.39 18.35
CA GLN A 228 -23.71 2.70 19.32
C GLN A 228 -23.52 4.08 19.96
N ARG A 229 -22.27 4.49 20.18
CA ARG A 229 -21.93 5.71 20.93
C ARG A 229 -21.86 6.97 20.08
N ILE A 230 -21.52 6.86 18.80
CA ILE A 230 -21.26 8.01 17.93
C ILE A 230 -22.55 8.52 17.28
N PRO A 231 -22.82 9.83 17.35
CA PRO A 231 -24.01 10.40 16.70
C PRO A 231 -23.97 10.23 15.18
N PRO A 232 -25.13 10.05 14.51
CA PRO A 232 -25.18 9.78 13.07
C PRO A 232 -24.55 10.86 12.17
N ASP A 233 -24.46 12.10 12.63
CA ASP A 233 -23.88 13.22 11.90
C ASP A 233 -22.37 13.43 12.17
N LYS A 234 -21.74 12.59 13.00
CA LYS A 234 -20.35 12.74 13.48
C LYS A 234 -19.41 11.65 12.98
N GLY A 235 -19.39 11.41 11.67
CA GLY A 235 -18.44 10.47 11.04
C GLY A 235 -18.76 8.99 11.23
N LEU A 236 -19.97 8.66 11.69
CA LEU A 236 -20.43 7.28 11.93
C LEU A 236 -20.27 6.36 10.70
N ARG A 237 -20.32 6.93 9.50
CA ARG A 237 -20.06 6.23 8.22
C ARG A 237 -18.74 5.45 8.24
N VAL A 238 -17.68 6.05 8.76
CA VAL A 238 -16.35 5.45 8.78
C VAL A 238 -16.39 4.13 9.54
N LEU A 239 -17.03 4.10 10.71
CA LEU A 239 -17.12 2.88 11.51
C LEU A 239 -17.95 1.78 10.83
N TYR A 240 -19.05 2.13 10.17
CA TYR A 240 -19.84 1.17 9.39
C TYR A 240 -19.02 0.57 8.24
N THR A 241 -18.29 1.41 7.50
CA THR A 241 -17.42 0.96 6.41
C THR A 241 -16.28 0.07 6.92
N THR A 242 -15.51 0.52 7.92
CA THR A 242 -14.38 -0.25 8.46
C THR A 242 -14.86 -1.57 9.05
N CYS A 243 -15.95 -1.57 9.81
CA CYS A 243 -16.49 -2.80 10.41
C CYS A 243 -17.06 -3.75 9.34
N GLY A 244 -17.75 -3.22 8.32
CA GLY A 244 -18.23 -4.01 7.19
C GLY A 244 -17.10 -4.66 6.41
N ASN A 245 -16.00 -3.91 6.18
CA ASN A 245 -14.82 -4.44 5.50
C ASN A 245 -14.11 -5.53 6.31
N LEU A 246 -13.91 -5.32 7.61
CA LEU A 246 -13.33 -6.33 8.50
C LEU A 246 -14.21 -7.60 8.60
N LEU A 247 -15.53 -7.45 8.66
CA LEU A 247 -16.46 -8.58 8.60
C LEU A 247 -16.34 -9.34 7.27
N ALA A 248 -16.29 -8.63 6.15
CA ALA A 248 -16.15 -9.24 4.82
C ALA A 248 -14.80 -9.97 4.66
N GLN A 249 -13.70 -9.39 5.14
CA GLN A 249 -12.37 -10.01 5.15
C GLN A 249 -12.35 -11.29 6.00
N ASN A 250 -13.12 -11.32 7.09
CA ASN A 250 -13.26 -12.51 7.93
C ASN A 250 -14.38 -13.47 7.44
N ALA A 251 -14.67 -13.50 6.14
CA ALA A 251 -15.68 -14.33 5.47
C ALA A 251 -17.13 -14.20 6.00
N ARG A 252 -17.44 -13.16 6.79
CA ARG A 252 -18.78 -12.87 7.34
C ARG A 252 -19.54 -11.87 6.45
N ILE A 253 -19.63 -12.17 5.16
CA ILE A 253 -20.15 -11.24 4.13
C ILE A 253 -21.62 -10.87 4.38
N LYS A 254 -22.46 -11.82 4.83
CA LYS A 254 -23.88 -11.55 5.13
C LYS A 254 -24.02 -10.51 6.25
N GLU A 255 -23.28 -10.69 7.34
CA GLU A 255 -23.27 -9.76 8.47
C GLU A 255 -22.71 -8.39 8.07
N ALA A 256 -21.70 -8.36 7.19
CA ALA A 256 -21.17 -7.12 6.64
C ALA A 256 -22.25 -6.35 5.85
N ILE A 257 -23.00 -7.03 4.97
CA ILE A 257 -24.11 -6.43 4.20
C ILE A 257 -25.20 -5.91 5.13
N GLU A 258 -25.63 -6.72 6.09
CA GLU A 258 -26.66 -6.32 7.08
C GLU A 258 -26.21 -5.10 7.88
N LEU A 259 -24.94 -5.06 8.31
CA LEU A 259 -24.38 -3.94 9.05
C LEU A 259 -24.35 -2.65 8.19
N LEU A 260 -23.92 -2.74 6.93
CA LEU A 260 -23.92 -1.58 6.03
C LEU A 260 -25.35 -1.07 5.76
N GLN A 261 -26.33 -1.97 5.61
CA GLN A 261 -27.75 -1.61 5.45
C GLN A 261 -28.30 -0.90 6.70
N GLN A 262 -27.91 -1.33 7.90
CA GLN A 262 -28.24 -0.61 9.13
C GLN A 262 -27.64 0.80 9.13
N GLY A 263 -26.40 0.95 8.64
CA GLY A 263 -25.75 2.25 8.46
C GLY A 263 -26.52 3.15 7.50
N ILE A 264 -26.99 2.60 6.37
CA ILE A 264 -27.81 3.32 5.38
C ILE A 264 -29.07 3.92 6.02
N GLN A 265 -29.71 3.20 6.94
CA GLN A 265 -30.93 3.67 7.62
C GLN A 265 -30.66 4.74 8.69
N ARG A 266 -29.49 4.72 9.33
CA ARG A 266 -29.17 5.62 10.45
C ARG A 266 -28.50 6.92 10.02
N ILE A 267 -27.71 6.88 8.95
CA ILE A 267 -26.87 8.02 8.55
C ILE A 267 -27.67 9.00 7.68
N PRO A 268 -27.65 10.32 7.97
CA PRO A 268 -28.31 11.31 7.14
C PRO A 268 -27.75 11.34 5.71
N SER A 269 -28.62 11.58 4.74
CA SER A 269 -28.27 11.54 3.30
C SER A 269 -27.23 12.59 2.87
N ASP A 270 -26.94 13.61 3.69
CA ASP A 270 -25.90 14.62 3.45
C ASP A 270 -24.52 14.25 4.02
N LYS A 271 -24.38 13.10 4.70
CA LYS A 271 -23.15 12.64 5.36
C LYS A 271 -22.45 11.53 4.58
N GLU A 272 -22.22 11.76 3.30
CA GLU A 272 -21.51 10.82 2.40
C GLU A 272 -22.14 9.42 2.33
N LEU A 273 -23.47 9.34 2.46
CA LEU A 273 -24.21 8.08 2.49
C LEU A 273 -23.96 7.18 1.27
N HIS A 274 -23.59 7.78 0.12
CA HIS A 274 -23.27 7.06 -1.12
C HIS A 274 -22.16 6.01 -0.91
N VAL A 275 -21.20 6.24 0.00
CA VAL A 275 -20.12 5.29 0.27
C VAL A 275 -20.66 3.98 0.87
N LEU A 276 -21.69 4.03 1.73
CA LEU A 276 -22.30 2.81 2.27
C LEU A 276 -23.07 2.04 1.21
N TYR A 277 -23.78 2.75 0.32
CA TYR A 277 -24.46 2.14 -0.83
C TYR A 277 -23.46 1.43 -1.76
N ILE A 278 -22.34 2.08 -2.10
CA ILE A 278 -21.31 1.51 -2.98
C ILE A 278 -20.65 0.28 -2.33
N ASN A 279 -20.22 0.38 -1.07
CA ASN A 279 -19.64 -0.75 -0.36
C ASN A 279 -20.63 -1.93 -0.25
N CYS A 280 -21.90 -1.65 0.05
CA CYS A 280 -22.92 -2.69 0.12
C CYS A 280 -23.17 -3.34 -1.25
N ALA A 281 -23.24 -2.54 -2.32
CA ALA A 281 -23.40 -3.05 -3.68
C ALA A 281 -22.20 -3.91 -4.11
N SER A 282 -20.98 -3.49 -3.79
CA SER A 282 -19.76 -4.26 -4.04
C SER A 282 -19.77 -5.61 -3.33
N LEU A 283 -20.15 -5.66 -2.05
CA LEU A 283 -20.28 -6.92 -1.31
C LEU A 283 -21.41 -7.82 -1.84
N LEU A 284 -22.53 -7.24 -2.28
CA LEU A 284 -23.61 -7.98 -2.94
C LEU A 284 -23.13 -8.58 -4.27
N ALA A 285 -22.41 -7.80 -5.09
CA ALA A 285 -21.84 -8.28 -6.34
C ALA A 285 -20.83 -9.41 -6.13
N ARG A 286 -19.94 -9.30 -5.13
CA ARG A 286 -19.03 -10.37 -4.69
C ARG A 286 -19.75 -11.65 -4.26
N SER A 287 -20.99 -11.52 -3.80
CA SER A 287 -21.86 -12.65 -3.43
C SER A 287 -22.71 -13.15 -4.61
N ASN A 288 -22.35 -12.78 -5.85
CA ASN A 288 -23.08 -13.06 -7.08
C ASN A 288 -24.53 -12.55 -7.10
N LYS A 289 -24.82 -11.47 -6.36
CA LYS A 289 -26.14 -10.84 -6.24
C LYS A 289 -26.18 -9.50 -6.99
N VAL A 290 -25.74 -9.49 -8.25
CA VAL A 290 -25.60 -8.26 -9.05
C VAL A 290 -26.93 -7.50 -9.20
N ARG A 291 -28.07 -8.19 -9.30
CA ARG A 291 -29.39 -7.52 -9.35
C ARG A 291 -29.71 -6.76 -8.06
N GLU A 292 -29.39 -7.34 -6.90
CA GLU A 292 -29.56 -6.68 -5.60
C GLU A 292 -28.59 -5.49 -5.47
N ALA A 293 -27.36 -5.64 -5.99
CA ALA A 293 -26.37 -4.55 -6.04
C ALA A 293 -26.86 -3.36 -6.88
N ILE A 294 -27.44 -3.60 -8.06
CA ILE A 294 -28.03 -2.52 -8.87
C ILE A 294 -29.23 -1.90 -8.15
N ALA A 295 -30.08 -2.71 -7.53
CA ALA A 295 -31.26 -2.23 -6.81
C ALA A 295 -30.89 -1.29 -5.65
N ILE A 296 -29.88 -1.65 -4.84
CA ILE A 296 -29.47 -0.82 -3.70
C ILE A 296 -28.84 0.50 -4.17
N LEU A 297 -28.08 0.51 -5.27
CA LEU A 297 -27.54 1.74 -5.85
C LEU A 297 -28.65 2.67 -6.39
N ARG A 298 -29.67 2.10 -7.03
CA ARG A 298 -30.86 2.84 -7.50
C ARG A 298 -31.65 3.44 -6.33
N GLU A 299 -31.78 2.70 -5.23
CA GLU A 299 -32.35 3.23 -3.99
C GLU A 299 -31.56 4.45 -3.52
N GLY A 300 -30.23 4.34 -3.45
CA GLY A 300 -29.35 5.45 -3.09
C GLY A 300 -29.51 6.68 -4.00
N LEU A 301 -29.66 6.50 -5.31
CA LEU A 301 -29.93 7.60 -6.26
C LEU A 301 -31.22 8.36 -5.96
N SER A 302 -32.23 7.66 -5.45
CA SER A 302 -33.54 8.22 -5.10
C SER A 302 -33.54 8.96 -3.74
N ILE A 303 -32.68 8.53 -2.82
CA ILE A 303 -32.57 9.08 -1.46
C ILE A 303 -31.59 10.25 -1.41
N ILE A 304 -30.47 10.14 -2.09
CA ILE A 304 -29.43 11.18 -2.09
C ILE A 304 -29.80 12.29 -3.09
N PRO A 305 -29.90 13.56 -2.66
CA PRO A 305 -30.26 14.66 -3.55
C PRO A 305 -29.25 14.91 -4.68
N PHE A 306 -29.76 15.37 -5.83
CA PHE A 306 -29.04 15.64 -7.09
C PHE A 306 -27.75 16.47 -6.98
N ASN A 307 -27.58 17.29 -5.94
CA ASN A 307 -26.42 18.16 -5.76
C ASN A 307 -25.45 17.69 -4.66
N LYS A 308 -25.66 16.49 -4.11
CA LYS A 308 -24.78 15.97 -3.07
C LYS A 308 -23.57 15.28 -3.68
N TYR A 309 -22.42 15.58 -3.08
CA TYR A 309 -21.15 14.98 -3.42
C TYR A 309 -21.25 13.45 -3.41
N GLY A 310 -20.71 12.82 -4.46
CA GLY A 310 -20.66 11.37 -4.63
C GLY A 310 -21.94 10.68 -5.14
N ARG A 311 -23.05 11.40 -5.35
CA ARG A 311 -24.27 10.81 -5.96
C ARG A 311 -24.01 10.25 -7.35
N HIS A 312 -23.25 10.96 -8.19
CA HIS A 312 -22.86 10.51 -9.53
C HIS A 312 -22.19 9.13 -9.52
N ARG A 313 -21.41 8.80 -8.46
CA ARG A 313 -20.77 7.49 -8.32
C ARG A 313 -21.77 6.35 -8.19
N LEU A 314 -22.94 6.61 -7.59
CA LEU A 314 -24.02 5.61 -7.53
C LEU A 314 -24.57 5.29 -8.91
N ALA A 315 -24.78 6.32 -9.74
CA ALA A 315 -25.23 6.15 -11.12
C ALA A 315 -24.19 5.40 -11.94
N GLU A 316 -22.94 5.86 -11.89
CA GLU A 316 -21.80 5.22 -12.56
C GLU A 316 -21.70 3.73 -12.19
N ASN A 317 -21.66 3.39 -10.90
CA ASN A 317 -21.59 2.00 -10.44
C ASN A 317 -22.80 1.19 -10.92
N ALA A 318 -24.02 1.73 -10.82
CA ALA A 318 -25.23 1.02 -11.25
C ALA A 318 -25.21 0.73 -12.76
N MET A 319 -24.77 1.68 -13.58
CA MET A 319 -24.66 1.52 -15.03
C MET A 319 -23.56 0.52 -15.41
N LEU A 320 -22.40 0.57 -14.75
CA LEU A 320 -21.30 -0.40 -14.98
C LEU A 320 -21.70 -1.82 -14.57
N PHE A 321 -22.46 -1.99 -13.47
CA PHE A 321 -23.05 -3.29 -13.12
C PHE A 321 -24.07 -3.78 -14.17
N CYS A 322 -24.86 -2.88 -14.78
CA CYS A 322 -25.76 -3.24 -15.89
C CYS A 322 -24.96 -3.71 -17.11
N LEU A 323 -23.87 -3.01 -17.45
CA LEU A 323 -22.99 -3.38 -18.55
C LEU A 323 -22.33 -4.74 -18.33
N ALA A 324 -21.78 -4.98 -17.14
CA ALA A 324 -21.20 -6.27 -16.76
C ALA A 324 -22.24 -7.40 -16.82
N SER A 325 -23.43 -7.19 -16.29
CA SER A 325 -24.53 -8.18 -16.31
C SER A 325 -25.31 -8.26 -17.64
N LYS A 326 -24.89 -7.50 -18.67
CA LYS A 326 -25.55 -7.37 -19.98
C LYS A 326 -27.05 -7.06 -19.89
N ASN A 327 -27.44 -6.19 -18.97
CA ASN A 327 -28.84 -5.89 -18.67
C ASN A 327 -29.26 -4.52 -19.23
N ASP A 328 -29.59 -4.49 -20.53
CA ASP A 328 -29.99 -3.26 -21.24
C ASP A 328 -31.29 -2.67 -20.69
N LEU A 329 -32.22 -3.54 -20.28
CA LEU A 329 -33.51 -3.11 -19.72
C LEU A 329 -33.34 -2.24 -18.47
N ILE A 330 -32.52 -2.68 -17.50
CA ILE A 330 -32.29 -1.91 -16.28
C ILE A 330 -31.48 -0.63 -16.57
N LEU A 331 -30.55 -0.69 -17.52
CA LEU A 331 -29.81 0.50 -17.96
C LEU A 331 -30.77 1.54 -18.55
N GLU A 332 -31.66 1.15 -19.46
CA GLU A 332 -32.67 2.04 -20.05
C GLU A 332 -33.64 2.60 -18.99
N GLU A 333 -34.02 1.80 -17.97
CA GLU A 333 -34.80 2.30 -16.83
C GLU A 333 -34.06 3.37 -16.01
N ILE A 334 -32.75 3.21 -15.80
CA ILE A 334 -31.92 4.20 -15.11
C ILE A 334 -31.85 5.50 -15.92
N LEU A 335 -31.67 5.39 -17.24
CA LEU A 335 -31.61 6.56 -18.15
C LEU A 335 -32.95 7.28 -18.29
N ALA A 336 -34.06 6.55 -18.20
CA ALA A 336 -35.42 7.10 -18.21
C ALA A 336 -35.85 7.69 -16.84
N GLY A 337 -34.96 7.69 -15.85
CA GLY A 337 -35.21 8.19 -14.50
C GLY A 337 -35.69 9.65 -14.49
N ASN A 338 -36.76 9.93 -13.75
CA ASN A 338 -37.34 11.26 -13.61
C ASN A 338 -37.41 11.72 -12.14
N GLY A 339 -37.61 13.03 -11.92
CA GLY A 339 -37.76 13.61 -10.59
C GLY A 339 -36.53 13.36 -9.71
N LYS A 340 -36.67 12.60 -8.63
CA LYS A 340 -35.55 12.25 -7.73
C LYS A 340 -34.56 11.24 -8.35
N ASN A 341 -35.01 10.50 -9.37
CA ASN A 341 -34.21 9.50 -10.06
C ASN A 341 -33.51 10.06 -11.30
N SER A 342 -33.61 11.37 -11.56
CA SER A 342 -32.90 11.97 -12.68
C SER A 342 -31.38 11.89 -12.50
N LEU A 343 -30.70 11.68 -13.62
CA LEU A 343 -29.24 11.69 -13.68
C LEU A 343 -28.72 13.11 -13.94
N GLU A 344 -27.55 13.40 -13.39
CA GLU A 344 -26.75 14.56 -13.78
C GLU A 344 -26.50 14.52 -15.30
N PRO A 345 -26.46 15.66 -16.01
CA PRO A 345 -26.35 15.66 -17.48
C PRO A 345 -25.15 14.86 -18.00
N GLU A 346 -24.01 14.96 -17.33
CA GLU A 346 -22.81 14.18 -17.65
C GLU A 346 -22.99 12.67 -17.44
N MET A 347 -23.74 12.24 -16.41
CA MET A 347 -24.04 10.83 -16.16
C MET A 347 -25.06 10.28 -17.16
N LEU A 348 -25.99 11.12 -17.62
CA LEU A 348 -26.92 10.75 -18.69
C LEU A 348 -26.18 10.50 -20.01
N GLU A 349 -25.24 11.38 -20.38
CA GLU A 349 -24.41 11.17 -21.57
C GLU A 349 -23.53 9.92 -21.42
N LEU A 350 -22.89 9.72 -20.26
CA LEU A 350 -22.15 8.48 -19.97
C LEU A 350 -23.04 7.24 -20.17
N GLY A 351 -24.26 7.26 -19.64
CA GLY A 351 -25.17 6.13 -19.79
C GLY A 351 -25.59 5.85 -21.23
N LYS A 352 -25.71 6.88 -22.08
CA LYS A 352 -25.91 6.68 -23.54
C LYS A 352 -24.70 6.01 -24.19
N VAL A 353 -23.49 6.42 -23.82
CA VAL A 353 -22.25 5.77 -24.27
C VAL A 353 -22.28 4.28 -23.88
N LEU A 354 -22.55 3.98 -22.61
CA LEU A 354 -22.60 2.60 -22.11
C LEU A 354 -23.72 1.77 -22.76
N SER A 355 -24.88 2.37 -23.08
CA SER A 355 -25.96 1.68 -23.81
C SER A 355 -25.54 1.33 -25.25
N ALA A 356 -24.86 2.25 -25.94
CA ALA A 356 -24.31 1.98 -27.27
C ALA A 356 -23.23 0.87 -27.23
N GLN A 357 -22.34 0.90 -26.22
CA GLN A 357 -21.35 -0.17 -26.00
C GLN A 357 -22.02 -1.53 -25.75
N LEU A 358 -23.07 -1.57 -24.92
CA LEU A 358 -23.81 -2.79 -24.63
C LEU A 358 -24.46 -3.41 -25.87
N LYS A 359 -24.91 -2.57 -26.80
CA LYS A 359 -25.46 -2.96 -28.11
C LYS A 359 -24.37 -3.34 -29.14
N GLY A 360 -23.10 -3.15 -28.80
CA GLY A 360 -21.95 -3.40 -29.68
C GLY A 360 -21.70 -2.27 -30.70
N ASN A 361 -22.35 -1.12 -30.55
CA ASN A 361 -22.22 0.03 -31.44
C ASN A 361 -21.03 0.91 -31.01
N TRP A 362 -19.81 0.39 -31.12
CA TRP A 362 -18.60 1.05 -30.60
C TRP A 362 -18.30 2.41 -31.23
N GLN A 363 -18.57 2.57 -32.53
CA GLN A 363 -18.41 3.84 -33.25
C GLN A 363 -19.35 4.91 -32.69
N GLU A 364 -20.64 4.58 -32.55
CA GLU A 364 -21.67 5.46 -32.01
C GLU A 364 -21.33 5.84 -30.55
N ALA A 365 -20.92 4.86 -29.75
CA ALA A 365 -20.48 5.10 -28.37
C ALA A 365 -19.33 6.12 -28.30
N ALA A 366 -18.33 6.00 -29.19
CA ALA A 366 -17.19 6.89 -29.22
C ALA A 366 -17.58 8.32 -29.65
N GLU A 367 -18.48 8.46 -30.62
CA GLU A 367 -18.99 9.77 -31.08
C GLU A 367 -19.81 10.48 -30.01
N ILE A 368 -20.68 9.75 -29.29
CA ILE A 368 -21.44 10.29 -28.14
C ILE A 368 -20.46 10.74 -27.06
N ALA A 369 -19.47 9.90 -26.71
CA ALA A 369 -18.47 10.21 -25.69
C ALA A 369 -17.64 11.45 -26.06
N HIS A 370 -17.26 11.60 -27.33
CA HIS A 370 -16.56 12.77 -27.85
C HIS A 370 -17.38 14.07 -27.68
N GLN A 371 -18.65 14.04 -28.09
CA GLN A 371 -19.56 15.19 -27.95
C GLN A 371 -19.78 15.54 -26.48
N ALA A 372 -19.97 14.54 -25.62
CA ALA A 372 -20.15 14.74 -24.20
C ALA A 372 -18.88 15.32 -23.54
N ARG A 373 -17.70 14.78 -23.85
CA ARG A 373 -16.43 15.27 -23.32
C ARG A 373 -16.14 16.71 -23.73
N THR A 374 -16.40 17.09 -24.98
CA THR A 374 -16.20 18.48 -25.43
C THR A 374 -17.12 19.47 -24.72
N THR A 375 -18.22 18.99 -24.15
CA THR A 375 -19.15 19.79 -23.33
C THR A 375 -18.71 19.84 -21.87
N PHE A 376 -18.50 18.68 -21.24
CA PHE A 376 -18.30 18.58 -19.77
C PHE A 376 -16.84 18.55 -19.32
N HIS A 377 -15.89 18.29 -20.22
CA HIS A 377 -14.46 18.20 -19.92
C HIS A 377 -14.12 17.21 -18.79
N ASN A 378 -14.76 16.03 -18.81
CA ASN A 378 -14.65 14.99 -17.78
C ASN A 378 -13.66 13.88 -18.20
N LEU A 379 -12.80 13.44 -17.27
CA LEU A 379 -11.82 12.36 -17.49
C LEU A 379 -12.47 10.99 -17.73
N LEU A 380 -13.62 10.71 -17.10
CA LEU A 380 -14.36 9.46 -17.30
C LEU A 380 -14.90 9.36 -18.73
N LEU A 381 -15.47 10.45 -19.25
CA LEU A 381 -15.92 10.49 -20.65
C LEU A 381 -14.75 10.38 -21.64
N LEU A 382 -13.57 10.89 -21.28
CA LEU A 382 -12.36 10.68 -22.07
C LEU A 382 -11.93 9.21 -22.10
N THR A 383 -11.93 8.52 -20.95
CA THR A 383 -11.57 7.10 -20.92
C THR A 383 -12.55 6.27 -21.74
N GLU A 384 -13.86 6.56 -21.66
CA GLU A 384 -14.87 5.88 -22.47
C GLU A 384 -14.77 6.19 -23.98
N GLU A 385 -14.48 7.45 -24.36
CA GLU A 385 -14.24 7.82 -25.76
C GLU A 385 -13.06 7.03 -26.33
N VAL A 386 -11.93 7.03 -25.62
CA VAL A 386 -10.71 6.35 -26.07
C VAL A 386 -10.94 4.84 -26.16
N PHE A 387 -11.59 4.25 -25.15
CA PHE A 387 -11.92 2.83 -25.15
C PHE A 387 -12.85 2.45 -26.31
N SER A 388 -13.89 3.27 -26.56
CA SER A 388 -14.85 3.03 -27.63
C SER A 388 -14.21 3.16 -29.02
N TRP A 389 -13.33 4.14 -29.23
CA TRP A 389 -12.56 4.27 -30.48
C TRP A 389 -11.64 3.07 -30.73
N LEU A 390 -10.93 2.60 -29.70
CA LEU A 390 -10.11 1.40 -29.77
C LEU A 390 -10.92 0.16 -30.13
N CYS A 391 -12.12 0.03 -29.55
CA CYS A 391 -13.06 -1.06 -29.84
C CYS A 391 -13.65 -0.97 -31.26
N ALA A 392 -13.88 0.25 -31.78
CA ALA A 392 -14.29 0.47 -33.16
C ALA A 392 -13.16 0.21 -34.18
N GLY A 393 -11.91 0.12 -33.72
CA GLY A 393 -10.73 -0.06 -34.56
C GLY A 393 -10.15 1.24 -35.13
N ASP A 394 -10.65 2.41 -34.71
CA ASP A 394 -10.14 3.72 -35.13
C ASP A 394 -9.04 4.22 -34.18
N LEU A 395 -7.81 3.79 -34.46
CA LEU A 395 -6.63 4.14 -33.68
C LEU A 395 -6.31 5.65 -33.73
N ASN A 396 -6.60 6.33 -34.84
CA ASN A 396 -6.27 7.74 -35.03
C ASN A 396 -7.15 8.63 -34.15
N SER A 397 -8.46 8.33 -34.11
CA SER A 397 -9.40 9.04 -33.25
C SER A 397 -9.11 8.79 -31.77
N ALA A 398 -8.77 7.55 -31.39
CA ALA A 398 -8.34 7.23 -30.02
C ALA A 398 -7.10 8.03 -29.60
N GLU A 399 -6.07 8.10 -30.45
CA GLU A 399 -4.86 8.87 -30.18
C GLU A 399 -5.14 10.37 -30.05
N LYS A 400 -5.93 10.93 -30.97
CA LYS A 400 -6.32 12.35 -30.94
C LYS A 400 -7.06 12.72 -29.65
N ALA A 401 -7.93 11.83 -29.17
CA ALA A 401 -8.62 12.01 -27.89
C ALA A 401 -7.62 12.10 -26.73
N ILE A 402 -6.63 11.19 -26.65
CA ILE A 402 -5.58 11.24 -25.62
C ILE A 402 -4.71 12.49 -25.72
N GLN A 403 -4.28 12.88 -26.92
CA GLN A 403 -3.42 14.05 -27.11
C GLN A 403 -4.10 15.36 -26.68
N SER A 404 -5.43 15.44 -26.80
CA SER A 404 -6.21 16.57 -26.28
C SER A 404 -6.19 16.67 -24.75
N PHE A 405 -5.70 15.64 -24.05
CA PHE A 405 -5.53 15.61 -22.61
C PHE A 405 -4.04 15.69 -22.24
N THR A 406 -3.50 16.91 -22.29
CA THR A 406 -2.10 17.23 -21.96
C THR A 406 -2.02 18.14 -20.75
N SER A 407 -2.35 17.65 -19.55
CA SER A 407 -1.80 18.17 -18.28
C SER A 407 -2.18 17.30 -17.09
N ARG A 408 -1.17 17.04 -16.23
CA ARG A 408 -1.13 16.16 -15.04
C ARG A 408 -0.66 14.73 -15.31
N LYS A 409 0.40 14.34 -14.56
CA LYS A 409 0.86 12.96 -14.42
C LYS A 409 -0.33 12.13 -13.94
N SER A 410 -0.75 11.12 -14.71
CA SER A 410 -1.86 10.25 -14.32
C SER A 410 -1.48 9.48 -13.05
N PRO A 411 -2.40 9.30 -12.08
CA PRO A 411 -2.12 8.51 -10.89
C PRO A 411 -1.68 7.08 -11.26
N VAL A 412 -0.83 6.48 -10.43
CA VAL A 412 -0.50 5.05 -10.49
C VAL A 412 -1.78 4.22 -10.54
N GLY A 413 -1.81 3.20 -11.39
CA GLY A 413 -2.96 2.32 -11.58
C GLY A 413 -4.15 2.90 -12.37
N HIS A 414 -4.12 4.15 -12.85
CA HIS A 414 -5.30 4.71 -13.52
C HIS A 414 -5.57 4.03 -14.90
N PRO A 415 -6.83 3.63 -15.22
CA PRO A 415 -7.16 2.89 -16.46
C PRO A 415 -6.76 3.57 -17.78
N ILE A 416 -6.64 4.90 -17.77
CA ILE A 416 -6.16 5.67 -18.94
C ILE A 416 -4.76 5.23 -19.39
N ASN A 417 -3.86 4.82 -18.48
CA ASN A 417 -2.52 4.37 -18.85
C ASN A 417 -2.56 3.00 -19.53
N TRP A 418 -3.49 2.13 -19.12
CA TRP A 418 -3.75 0.87 -19.82
C TRP A 418 -4.25 1.11 -21.26
N LEU A 419 -5.13 2.10 -21.48
CA LEU A 419 -5.57 2.50 -22.83
C LEU A 419 -4.43 3.10 -23.66
N LYS A 420 -3.57 3.94 -23.07
CA LYS A 420 -2.38 4.51 -23.75
C LYS A 420 -1.42 3.41 -24.18
N ALA A 421 -1.17 2.41 -23.33
CA ALA A 421 -0.35 1.26 -23.67
C ALA A 421 -0.94 0.47 -24.85
N PHE A 422 -2.27 0.27 -24.88
CA PHE A 422 -2.96 -0.37 -26.02
C PHE A 422 -2.73 0.37 -27.34
N ILE A 423 -2.78 1.71 -27.32
CA ILE A 423 -2.50 2.54 -28.51
C ILE A 423 -1.04 2.38 -28.94
N ALA A 424 -0.10 2.48 -28.00
CA ALA A 424 1.33 2.34 -28.27
C ALA A 424 1.67 0.99 -28.91
N ILE A 425 1.13 -0.11 -28.37
CA ILE A 425 1.28 -1.46 -28.94
C ILE A 425 0.69 -1.55 -30.36
N LYS A 426 -0.52 -1.02 -30.59
CA LYS A 426 -1.12 -1.01 -31.94
C LYS A 426 -0.32 -0.18 -32.95
N LYS A 427 0.43 0.83 -32.49
CA LYS A 427 1.37 1.62 -33.30
C LYS A 427 2.76 0.98 -33.44
N LYS A 428 3.02 -0.14 -32.78
CA LYS A 428 4.33 -0.81 -32.68
C LYS A 428 5.40 0.04 -31.97
N ASP A 429 4.97 0.94 -31.08
CA ASP A 429 5.83 1.71 -30.18
C ASP A 429 5.91 0.99 -28.83
N TYR A 430 6.68 -0.11 -28.80
CA TYR A 430 6.77 -0.97 -27.63
C TYR A 430 7.52 -0.30 -26.47
N GLN A 431 8.51 0.54 -26.76
CA GLN A 431 9.25 1.28 -25.74
C GLN A 431 8.32 2.22 -24.97
N LEU A 432 7.49 3.00 -25.67
CA LEU A 432 6.50 3.85 -25.02
C LEU A 432 5.47 3.04 -24.23
N ALA A 433 5.04 1.88 -24.75
CA ALA A 433 4.12 0.99 -24.05
C ALA A 433 4.71 0.49 -22.71
N GLU A 434 5.99 0.09 -22.72
CA GLU A 434 6.72 -0.34 -21.52
C GLU A 434 6.84 0.79 -20.49
N GLU A 435 7.27 1.98 -20.91
CA GLU A 435 7.37 3.15 -20.02
C GLU A 435 6.03 3.48 -19.35
N ILE A 436 4.93 3.43 -20.11
CA ILE A 436 3.58 3.68 -19.60
C ILE A 436 3.15 2.59 -18.60
N ILE A 437 3.45 1.32 -18.87
CA ILE A 437 3.05 0.21 -18.00
C ILE A 437 3.89 0.17 -16.71
N ILE A 438 5.19 0.44 -16.77
CA ILE A 438 6.03 0.60 -15.58
C ILE A 438 5.46 1.68 -14.66
N ALA A 439 5.08 2.83 -15.24
CA ALA A 439 4.45 3.91 -14.49
C ALA A 439 3.05 3.55 -13.98
N TYR A 440 2.31 2.70 -14.70
CA TYR A 440 1.00 2.20 -14.26
C TYR A 440 1.12 1.24 -13.07
N LEU A 441 2.09 0.31 -13.12
CA LEU A 441 2.32 -0.71 -12.09
C LEU A 441 3.11 -0.17 -10.88
N ASP A 442 3.79 0.95 -11.04
CA ASP A 442 4.73 1.52 -10.05
C ASP A 442 5.83 0.53 -9.63
N ARG A 443 6.25 -0.30 -10.59
CA ARG A 443 7.35 -1.25 -10.48
C ARG A 443 7.97 -1.49 -11.86
N PRO A 444 9.26 -1.86 -11.94
CA PRO A 444 9.86 -2.30 -13.20
C PRO A 444 9.17 -3.56 -13.73
N LEU A 445 9.31 -3.79 -15.04
CA LEU A 445 8.89 -5.03 -15.69
C LEU A 445 9.80 -6.18 -15.27
N GLN A 446 9.19 -7.33 -15.03
CA GLN A 446 9.92 -8.58 -14.77
C GLN A 446 10.48 -9.15 -16.08
N ALA A 447 11.53 -9.97 -16.02
CA ALA A 447 12.21 -10.49 -17.21
C ALA A 447 11.33 -11.38 -18.11
N ASN A 448 10.27 -11.95 -17.55
CA ASN A 448 9.25 -12.67 -18.28
C ASN A 448 8.21 -11.73 -18.91
N GLU A 449 7.99 -10.51 -18.39
CA GLU A 449 6.93 -9.56 -18.81
C GLU A 449 7.26 -8.90 -20.15
N THR A 450 6.59 -9.38 -21.21
CA THR A 450 6.60 -8.72 -22.52
C THR A 450 5.33 -7.90 -22.66
N ILE A 451 5.46 -6.60 -22.87
CA ILE A 451 4.31 -5.70 -23.02
C ILE A 451 3.71 -5.83 -24.42
N ASP A 452 2.84 -6.82 -24.56
CA ASP A 452 2.05 -7.08 -25.74
C ASP A 452 0.54 -7.02 -25.44
N ARG A 453 -0.28 -7.25 -26.48
CA ARG A 453 -1.74 -7.25 -26.35
C ARG A 453 -2.20 -8.26 -25.29
N ASP A 454 -1.59 -9.45 -25.25
CA ASP A 454 -2.04 -10.53 -24.40
C ASP A 454 -1.72 -10.22 -22.93
N PHE A 455 -0.59 -9.55 -22.65
CA PHE A 455 -0.28 -9.00 -21.32
C PHE A 455 -1.29 -7.95 -20.87
N LEU A 456 -1.71 -7.03 -21.75
CA LEU A 456 -2.73 -6.04 -21.39
C LEU A 456 -4.10 -6.68 -21.14
N LEU A 457 -4.46 -7.74 -21.87
CA LEU A 457 -5.66 -8.52 -21.59
C LEU A 457 -5.56 -9.26 -20.25
N TYR A 458 -4.39 -9.80 -19.93
CA TYR A 458 -4.12 -10.43 -18.63
C TYR A 458 -4.30 -9.44 -17.48
N LEU A 459 -3.75 -8.22 -17.59
CA LEU A 459 -3.96 -7.17 -16.59
C LEU A 459 -5.44 -6.82 -16.39
N TRP A 460 -6.22 -6.81 -17.47
CA TRP A 460 -7.67 -6.60 -17.38
C TRP A 460 -8.36 -7.73 -16.61
N ASP A 461 -8.07 -8.99 -16.93
CA ASP A 461 -8.72 -10.15 -16.34
C ASP A 461 -8.31 -10.40 -14.88
N THR A 462 -7.09 -10.00 -14.50
CA THR A 462 -6.54 -10.17 -13.14
C THR A 462 -6.66 -8.94 -12.26
N SER A 463 -7.11 -7.80 -12.79
CA SER A 463 -7.40 -6.62 -11.98
C SER A 463 -8.58 -6.89 -11.04
N VAL A 464 -8.31 -7.20 -9.77
CA VAL A 464 -9.38 -7.45 -8.80
C VAL A 464 -9.24 -6.62 -7.53
N ASP A 465 -8.03 -6.25 -7.10
CA ASP A 465 -7.84 -5.67 -5.75
C ASP A 465 -7.21 -4.27 -5.70
N PHE A 466 -7.42 -3.44 -6.73
CA PHE A 466 -7.14 -2.03 -6.55
C PHE A 466 -8.30 -1.33 -5.81
N LYS A 467 -7.97 -0.36 -4.94
CA LYS A 467 -8.94 0.54 -4.29
C LYS A 467 -9.97 1.05 -5.31
N GLU A 468 -11.23 1.23 -4.87
CA GLU A 468 -12.36 1.66 -5.71
C GLU A 468 -11.97 2.72 -6.77
N GLY A 469 -12.13 2.38 -8.06
CA GLY A 469 -11.85 3.27 -9.20
C GLY A 469 -10.61 2.95 -10.04
N ILE A 470 -9.81 1.94 -9.67
CA ILE A 470 -8.53 1.59 -10.34
C ILE A 470 -8.61 0.19 -11.02
N ASN A 471 -9.70 -0.55 -10.81
CA ASN A 471 -9.92 -1.85 -11.45
C ASN A 471 -10.30 -1.68 -12.94
N ILE A 472 -9.50 -2.23 -13.86
CA ILE A 472 -9.69 -2.07 -15.31
C ILE A 472 -10.99 -2.75 -15.76
N ALA A 473 -11.23 -3.99 -15.32
CA ALA A 473 -12.43 -4.74 -15.69
C ALA A 473 -13.72 -4.15 -15.12
N PHE A 474 -13.64 -3.46 -13.98
CA PHE A 474 -14.77 -2.72 -13.43
C PHE A 474 -15.22 -1.60 -14.38
N ASN A 475 -14.27 -0.85 -14.94
CA ASN A 475 -14.54 0.27 -15.85
C ASN A 475 -14.88 -0.21 -17.27
N PHE A 476 -14.22 -1.27 -17.75
CA PHE A 476 -14.41 -1.81 -19.10
C PHE A 476 -14.84 -3.28 -19.05
N PRO A 477 -16.05 -3.61 -18.57
CA PRO A 477 -16.43 -4.99 -18.25
C PRO A 477 -16.61 -5.89 -19.48
N THR A 478 -16.73 -5.33 -20.70
CA THR A 478 -16.88 -6.11 -21.93
C THR A 478 -15.84 -5.70 -22.97
N LEU A 479 -15.07 -6.67 -23.48
CA LEU A 479 -14.08 -6.45 -24.54
C LEU A 479 -14.50 -7.16 -25.84
N PRO A 480 -14.54 -6.48 -27.00
CA PRO A 480 -14.95 -7.07 -28.28
C PRO A 480 -13.82 -7.84 -29.01
N PRO A 481 -14.15 -8.64 -30.03
CA PRO A 481 -13.19 -9.30 -30.92
C PRO A 481 -12.14 -8.38 -31.54
N SER A 482 -12.52 -7.16 -31.90
CA SER A 482 -11.62 -6.16 -32.50
C SER A 482 -10.46 -5.74 -31.59
N LEU A 483 -10.67 -5.83 -30.27
CA LEU A 483 -9.67 -5.49 -29.27
C LEU A 483 -8.91 -6.74 -28.79
N THR A 484 -9.64 -7.83 -28.56
CA THR A 484 -9.09 -9.08 -27.98
C THR A 484 -8.44 -10.00 -29.01
N GLY A 485 -8.90 -9.99 -30.25
CA GLY A 485 -8.57 -10.99 -31.27
C GLY A 485 -9.26 -12.35 -31.06
N LEU A 486 -10.23 -12.46 -30.16
CA LEU A 486 -11.05 -13.65 -29.94
C LEU A 486 -12.25 -13.68 -30.89
N GLU A 487 -12.87 -14.85 -31.06
CA GLU A 487 -14.04 -15.02 -31.94
C GLU A 487 -15.29 -14.30 -31.43
N THR A 488 -15.42 -14.12 -30.12
CA THR A 488 -16.60 -13.53 -29.47
C THR A 488 -16.18 -12.50 -28.43
N SER A 489 -17.09 -11.57 -28.12
CA SER A 489 -16.88 -10.61 -27.03
C SER A 489 -16.84 -11.33 -25.69
N ILE A 490 -15.86 -10.98 -24.86
CA ILE A 490 -15.71 -11.48 -23.50
C ILE A 490 -16.23 -10.45 -22.52
N THR A 491 -16.86 -10.92 -21.44
CA THR A 491 -17.40 -10.05 -20.39
C THR A 491 -16.99 -10.59 -19.05
N ARG A 492 -16.47 -9.72 -18.19
CA ARG A 492 -16.06 -10.03 -16.84
C ARG A 492 -17.04 -9.41 -15.85
N GLN A 493 -17.71 -10.24 -15.06
CA GLN A 493 -18.48 -9.76 -13.91
C GLN A 493 -17.50 -9.25 -12.84
N GLN A 494 -17.91 -8.24 -12.10
CA GLN A 494 -17.06 -7.64 -11.08
C GLN A 494 -16.82 -8.63 -9.94
N ASN A 495 -15.55 -8.88 -9.62
CA ASN A 495 -15.09 -9.83 -8.59
C ASN A 495 -15.46 -11.30 -8.89
N ASP A 496 -15.69 -11.63 -10.15
CA ASP A 496 -15.88 -13.00 -10.63
C ASP A 496 -14.55 -13.61 -11.12
N VAL A 497 -14.56 -14.91 -11.41
CA VAL A 497 -13.38 -15.62 -11.91
C VAL A 497 -12.90 -15.08 -13.25
N ASN A 498 -11.60 -15.27 -13.50
CA ASN A 498 -10.95 -14.93 -14.75
C ASN A 498 -11.68 -15.58 -15.94
N VAL A 499 -11.99 -14.79 -16.97
CA VAL A 499 -12.82 -15.21 -18.11
C VAL A 499 -12.03 -15.44 -19.40
N LEU A 500 -10.73 -15.11 -19.43
CA LEU A 500 -9.92 -15.33 -20.61
C LEU A 500 -9.62 -16.83 -20.84
N PRO A 501 -9.61 -17.30 -22.10
CA PRO A 501 -9.25 -18.67 -22.44
C PRO A 501 -7.88 -19.08 -21.88
N ASN A 502 -7.78 -20.34 -21.44
CA ASN A 502 -6.53 -20.92 -20.92
C ASN A 502 -5.34 -20.84 -21.88
N ILE A 503 -5.53 -20.62 -23.19
CA ILE A 503 -4.44 -20.43 -24.16
C ILE A 503 -3.88 -19.00 -24.10
N LEU A 504 -4.74 -17.99 -23.92
CA LEU A 504 -4.29 -16.62 -23.64
C LEU A 504 -3.72 -16.54 -22.22
N ASN A 505 -4.33 -17.23 -21.26
CA ASN A 505 -3.78 -17.41 -19.92
C ASN A 505 -2.59 -18.39 -19.86
N GLY A 506 -2.29 -19.14 -20.94
CA GLY A 506 -1.37 -20.28 -20.97
C GLY A 506 -0.12 -20.07 -21.81
N LYS A 507 -0.20 -19.23 -22.85
CA LYS A 507 0.98 -18.48 -23.33
C LYS A 507 1.48 -17.51 -22.25
N ASN A 508 0.57 -17.07 -21.38
CA ASN A 508 0.82 -16.29 -20.17
C ASN A 508 0.82 -17.15 -18.88
N ASN A 509 0.95 -18.48 -18.95
CA ASN A 509 1.10 -19.31 -17.73
C ASN A 509 2.46 -19.06 -17.03
N SER A 510 3.31 -18.20 -17.61
CA SER A 510 4.46 -17.59 -16.92
C SER A 510 4.09 -16.41 -16.02
N TYR A 511 2.83 -15.96 -15.99
CA TYR A 511 2.35 -14.84 -15.17
C TYR A 511 1.24 -15.23 -14.19
N LYS A 512 0.67 -16.43 -14.32
CA LYS A 512 -0.49 -16.90 -13.53
C LYS A 512 -0.19 -17.13 -12.04
N ASP A 513 1.08 -17.10 -11.63
CA ASP A 513 1.49 -17.29 -10.23
C ASP A 513 1.41 -16.00 -9.38
N THR A 514 0.86 -14.88 -9.88
CA THR A 514 0.92 -13.59 -9.15
C THR A 514 -0.40 -12.97 -8.69
N LEU A 515 -1.57 -13.52 -9.03
CA LEU A 515 -2.85 -13.01 -8.53
C LEU A 515 -3.86 -14.16 -8.34
N GLU A 516 -3.77 -14.90 -7.24
CA GLU A 516 -4.84 -15.84 -6.83
C GLU A 516 -5.91 -15.14 -5.99
N ILE A 517 -7.15 -15.17 -6.49
CA ILE A 517 -8.36 -14.87 -5.72
C ILE A 517 -9.21 -16.13 -5.71
N PRO A 518 -9.72 -16.57 -4.54
CA PRO A 518 -10.36 -17.88 -4.43
C PRO A 518 -11.74 -17.87 -5.09
N THR A 519 -12.02 -18.89 -5.90
CA THR A 519 -13.35 -19.17 -6.45
C THR A 519 -14.27 -19.78 -5.38
N PRO A 520 -15.59 -19.50 -5.37
CA PRO A 520 -16.50 -19.99 -4.33
C PRO A 520 -16.79 -21.50 -4.45
N LEU A 521 -16.54 -22.25 -3.38
CA LEU A 521 -16.98 -23.65 -3.26
C LEU A 521 -18.49 -23.71 -3.00
N GLU A 522 -19.22 -24.42 -3.87
CA GLU A 522 -20.60 -24.83 -3.62
C GLU A 522 -20.67 -25.74 -2.38
N ILE A 523 -21.44 -25.34 -1.37
CA ILE A 523 -21.70 -26.17 -0.18
C ILE A 523 -23.19 -26.51 -0.16
N THR A 524 -23.50 -27.78 -0.39
CA THR A 524 -24.79 -28.37 -0.02
C THR A 524 -24.88 -28.43 1.51
N PRO A 525 -26.04 -28.12 2.13
CA PRO A 525 -26.11 -28.02 3.58
C PRO A 525 -26.33 -29.41 4.20
N PRO A 526 -25.58 -29.79 5.24
CA PRO A 526 -26.09 -30.74 6.21
C PRO A 526 -26.57 -30.01 7.47
N LEU A 527 -27.71 -30.48 7.97
CA LEU A 527 -28.36 -30.04 9.20
C LEU A 527 -27.39 -30.07 10.39
N HIS A 528 -27.32 -28.97 11.13
CA HIS A 528 -26.74 -28.95 12.47
C HIS A 528 -27.59 -29.77 13.44
N LYS A 529 -26.95 -30.72 14.14
CA LYS A 529 -27.23 -30.98 15.55
C LYS A 529 -25.98 -30.60 16.33
N GLU A 530 -26.17 -29.65 17.25
CA GLU A 530 -25.18 -29.19 18.21
C GLU A 530 -24.67 -30.36 19.06
N GLN A 531 -23.34 -30.53 19.13
CA GLN A 531 -22.66 -31.09 20.30
C GLN A 531 -21.31 -30.40 20.50
N THR A 532 -21.17 -29.76 21.65
CA THR A 532 -19.94 -29.30 22.28
C THR A 532 -18.85 -30.37 22.28
N GLN A 533 -17.65 -30.06 21.78
CA GLN A 533 -16.46 -30.88 22.03
C GLN A 533 -15.19 -30.05 22.27
N GLU A 534 -14.41 -30.58 23.19
CA GLU A 534 -13.18 -30.11 23.82
C GLU A 534 -12.01 -29.97 22.85
N GLN A 535 -10.98 -29.20 23.26
CA GLN A 535 -9.73 -28.97 22.54
C GLN A 535 -9.00 -30.29 22.21
N THR A 536 -8.81 -30.57 20.91
CA THR A 536 -7.90 -31.61 20.39
C THR A 536 -6.51 -31.05 20.05
N PRO A 537 -5.43 -31.86 20.08
CA PRO A 537 -4.04 -31.42 19.87
C PRO A 537 -3.76 -31.01 18.42
N ILE A 538 -2.77 -30.12 18.21
CA ILE A 538 -2.33 -29.62 16.88
C ILE A 538 -1.80 -30.80 16.04
N VAL A 539 -2.59 -31.25 15.05
CA VAL A 539 -2.30 -32.44 14.23
C VAL A 539 -1.18 -32.23 13.19
N ASN A 540 -0.68 -31.00 13.01
CA ASN A 540 0.21 -30.65 11.89
C ASN A 540 1.65 -30.21 12.27
N ALA A 541 2.08 -30.34 13.52
CA ALA A 541 3.36 -29.78 14.00
C ALA A 541 4.62 -30.35 13.30
N ALA A 542 5.56 -29.49 12.88
CA ALA A 542 6.89 -29.87 12.40
C ALA A 542 7.98 -29.51 13.44
N ASP A 543 9.14 -30.13 13.35
CA ASP A 543 10.32 -29.73 14.13
C ASP A 543 11.17 -28.73 13.34
N VAL A 544 11.37 -28.99 12.04
CA VAL A 544 12.15 -28.15 11.14
C VAL A 544 11.32 -27.76 9.93
N LEU A 545 11.27 -26.46 9.64
CA LEU A 545 10.75 -25.92 8.40
C LEU A 545 11.91 -25.54 7.48
N ILE A 546 12.03 -26.22 6.35
CA ILE A 546 12.94 -25.84 5.26
C ILE A 546 12.20 -24.89 4.32
N VAL A 547 12.87 -23.79 3.96
CA VAL A 547 12.34 -22.81 3.00
C VAL A 547 13.29 -22.71 1.81
N THR A 548 12.76 -22.96 0.62
CA THR A 548 13.44 -22.76 -0.67
C THR A 548 12.70 -21.73 -1.50
N VAL A 549 13.30 -21.25 -2.59
CA VAL A 549 12.75 -20.16 -3.39
C VAL A 549 12.54 -20.63 -4.83
N THR A 550 13.62 -21.08 -5.46
CA THR A 550 13.59 -21.48 -6.87
C THR A 550 13.22 -22.96 -7.00
N LYS A 551 12.81 -23.33 -8.22
CA LYS A 551 12.48 -24.71 -8.57
C LYS A 551 13.69 -25.65 -8.44
N VAL A 552 14.90 -25.16 -8.73
CA VAL A 552 16.13 -25.96 -8.64
C VAL A 552 16.48 -26.27 -7.18
N GLU A 553 16.34 -25.29 -6.29
CA GLU A 553 16.53 -25.47 -4.84
C GLU A 553 15.52 -26.46 -4.26
N SER A 554 14.24 -26.27 -4.57
CA SER A 554 13.16 -27.12 -4.06
C SER A 554 13.36 -28.58 -4.50
N ARG A 555 13.73 -28.79 -5.77
CA ARG A 555 14.02 -30.13 -6.30
C ARG A 555 15.25 -30.77 -5.66
N ALA A 556 16.33 -30.01 -5.48
CA ALA A 556 17.54 -30.51 -4.83
C ALA A 556 17.25 -30.97 -3.40
N VAL A 557 16.53 -30.16 -2.61
CA VAL A 557 16.11 -30.53 -1.26
C VAL A 557 15.22 -31.79 -1.28
N MET A 558 14.19 -31.84 -2.13
CA MET A 558 13.32 -33.02 -2.20
C MET A 558 14.11 -34.30 -2.54
N GLN A 559 15.00 -34.25 -3.54
CA GLN A 559 15.80 -35.39 -3.96
C GLN A 559 16.79 -35.88 -2.88
N VAL A 560 17.49 -34.95 -2.25
CA VAL A 560 18.45 -35.24 -1.16
C VAL A 560 17.74 -35.91 0.02
N PHE A 561 16.58 -35.36 0.43
CA PHE A 561 15.85 -35.87 1.57
C PHE A 561 15.13 -37.19 1.26
N GLU A 562 14.55 -37.35 0.06
CA GLU A 562 13.96 -38.62 -0.37
C GLU A 562 15.00 -39.74 -0.37
N GLY A 563 16.20 -39.47 -0.92
CA GLY A 563 17.30 -40.44 -0.93
C GLY A 563 17.76 -40.88 0.46
N SER A 564 17.59 -40.04 1.49
CA SER A 564 17.99 -40.35 2.86
C SER A 564 16.86 -40.90 3.74
N THR A 565 15.61 -40.50 3.51
CA THR A 565 14.47 -40.88 4.35
C THR A 565 13.66 -42.03 3.74
N GLY A 566 13.81 -42.28 2.43
CA GLY A 566 12.95 -43.17 1.66
C GLY A 566 11.51 -42.66 1.54
N HIS A 567 11.27 -41.39 1.90
CA HIS A 567 9.95 -40.78 1.88
C HIS A 567 9.88 -39.76 0.74
N GLU A 568 9.05 -40.05 -0.27
CA GLU A 568 8.76 -39.10 -1.35
C GLU A 568 8.10 -37.84 -0.77
N ALA A 569 8.50 -36.66 -1.26
CA ALA A 569 8.00 -35.39 -0.77
C ALA A 569 6.47 -35.29 -0.93
N ASN A 570 5.72 -35.46 0.16
CA ASN A 570 4.27 -35.56 0.12
C ASN A 570 3.60 -34.18 0.34
N PRO A 571 2.83 -33.64 -0.61
CA PRO A 571 2.17 -32.35 -0.47
C PRO A 571 1.02 -32.39 0.55
N GLN A 572 0.99 -31.39 1.42
CA GLN A 572 0.02 -31.20 2.49
C GLN A 572 -0.54 -29.77 2.41
N PRO A 573 -1.82 -29.59 2.01
CA PRO A 573 -2.46 -28.29 2.05
C PRO A 573 -2.78 -27.91 3.50
N ILE A 574 -2.19 -26.82 3.99
CA ILE A 574 -2.42 -26.28 5.35
C ILE A 574 -2.54 -24.76 5.22
N ASN A 575 -3.61 -24.18 5.77
CA ASN A 575 -3.84 -22.72 5.81
C ASN A 575 -3.61 -22.03 4.44
N ASN A 576 -4.18 -22.60 3.37
CA ASN A 576 -4.09 -22.06 2.01
C ASN A 576 -2.68 -22.04 1.38
N ARG A 577 -1.73 -22.85 1.91
CA ARG A 577 -0.41 -23.12 1.32
C ARG A 577 -0.13 -24.62 1.22
N ILE A 578 0.75 -25.01 0.30
CA ILE A 578 1.24 -26.39 0.20
C ILE A 578 2.57 -26.50 0.94
N TYR A 579 2.65 -27.50 1.81
CA TYR A 579 3.86 -27.91 2.51
C TYR A 579 4.20 -29.33 2.11
N PHE A 580 5.47 -29.64 1.89
CA PHE A 580 5.93 -30.97 1.51
C PHE A 580 6.53 -31.66 2.73
N ASN A 581 5.90 -32.73 3.21
CA ASN A 581 6.49 -33.55 4.25
C ASN A 581 7.67 -34.35 3.65
N LEU A 582 8.87 -34.11 4.16
CA LEU A 582 10.11 -34.77 3.73
C LEU A 582 10.46 -35.98 4.59
N GLY A 583 9.60 -36.35 5.55
CA GLY A 583 9.83 -37.44 6.48
C GLY A 583 10.55 -37.00 7.75
N THR A 584 11.24 -37.94 8.38
CA THR A 584 11.92 -37.75 9.67
C THR A 584 13.41 -37.99 9.52
N VAL A 585 14.23 -37.05 10.01
CA VAL A 585 15.70 -37.17 10.05
C VAL A 585 16.12 -37.09 11.51
N ASN A 586 16.79 -38.14 12.01
CA ASN A 586 17.25 -38.23 13.40
C ASN A 586 16.17 -37.88 14.45
N GLY A 587 14.92 -38.30 14.22
CA GLY A 587 13.79 -38.02 15.09
C GLY A 587 13.08 -36.68 14.87
N ALA A 588 13.63 -35.76 14.08
CA ALA A 588 13.02 -34.49 13.72
C ALA A 588 12.12 -34.62 12.48
N ARG A 589 10.85 -34.19 12.58
CA ARG A 589 9.96 -34.08 11.40
C ARG A 589 10.33 -32.85 10.57
N VAL A 590 10.68 -33.09 9.31
CA VAL A 590 11.13 -32.06 8.38
C VAL A 590 10.06 -31.77 7.33
N VAL A 591 9.71 -30.50 7.19
CA VAL A 591 8.72 -30.04 6.22
C VAL A 591 9.31 -28.93 5.37
N LEU A 592 9.05 -28.97 4.07
CA LEU A 592 9.51 -27.99 3.08
C LEU A 592 8.35 -27.08 2.64
N THR A 593 8.63 -25.80 2.46
CA THR A 593 7.76 -24.89 1.71
C THR A 593 8.56 -24.06 0.73
N GLN A 594 7.91 -23.65 -0.35
CA GLN A 594 8.50 -22.79 -1.36
C GLN A 594 8.02 -21.35 -1.18
N SER A 595 8.97 -20.42 -1.18
CA SER A 595 8.78 -18.98 -1.21
C SER A 595 8.92 -18.44 -2.64
N GLU A 596 8.31 -17.32 -2.93
CA GLU A 596 8.68 -16.47 -4.07
C GLU A 596 9.99 -15.72 -3.76
N MET A 597 10.65 -15.23 -4.82
CA MET A 597 11.89 -14.45 -4.71
C MET A 597 11.64 -13.11 -3.99
N GLY A 598 12.65 -12.66 -3.25
CA GLY A 598 12.60 -11.39 -2.53
C GLY A 598 11.96 -11.50 -1.13
N THR A 599 11.75 -10.35 -0.49
CA THR A 599 11.36 -10.27 0.92
C THR A 599 9.91 -9.84 1.15
N SER A 600 9.41 -8.84 0.42
CA SER A 600 8.18 -8.10 0.80
C SER A 600 6.90 -8.41 0.00
N GLY A 601 6.96 -9.32 -0.98
CA GLY A 601 5.80 -9.78 -1.76
C GLY A 601 4.83 -10.69 -1.00
N LEU A 602 3.61 -10.89 -1.54
CA LEU A 602 2.57 -11.74 -0.92
C LEU A 602 3.00 -13.21 -0.75
N GLY A 603 3.77 -13.74 -1.71
CA GLY A 603 4.38 -15.07 -1.62
C GLY A 603 5.86 -15.06 -1.23
N ALA A 604 6.45 -13.89 -0.93
CA ALA A 604 7.87 -13.72 -0.65
C ALA A 604 8.26 -14.24 0.74
N SER A 605 9.54 -14.16 1.08
CA SER A 605 10.09 -14.89 2.23
C SER A 605 9.47 -14.50 3.57
N LEU A 606 9.12 -13.22 3.78
CA LEU A 606 8.52 -12.76 5.03
C LEU A 606 7.20 -13.47 5.33
N LEU A 607 6.23 -13.41 4.41
CA LEU A 607 4.92 -14.01 4.61
C LEU A 607 4.95 -15.54 4.49
N THR A 608 5.84 -16.10 3.67
CA THR A 608 6.02 -17.54 3.56
C THR A 608 6.52 -18.16 4.85
N VAL A 609 7.59 -17.59 5.43
CA VAL A 609 8.16 -18.07 6.68
C VAL A 609 7.17 -17.87 7.83
N HIS A 610 6.54 -16.69 7.92
CA HIS A 610 5.54 -16.41 8.95
C HIS A 610 4.36 -17.40 8.87
N SER A 611 3.81 -17.65 7.68
CA SER A 611 2.72 -18.61 7.48
C SER A 611 3.15 -20.04 7.81
N GLY A 612 4.36 -20.43 7.44
CA GLY A 612 4.94 -21.73 7.79
C GLY A 612 5.10 -21.91 9.30
N ILE A 613 5.51 -20.87 10.01
CA ILE A 613 5.59 -20.90 11.47
C ILE A 613 4.20 -21.03 12.10
N ASP A 614 3.21 -20.27 11.64
CA ASP A 614 1.85 -20.38 12.18
C ASP A 614 1.20 -21.75 11.89
N ALA A 615 1.47 -22.32 10.71
CA ALA A 615 0.88 -23.59 10.28
C ALA A 615 1.50 -24.82 10.96
N LEU A 616 2.81 -24.80 11.20
CA LEU A 616 3.59 -25.98 11.61
C LEU A 616 4.25 -25.81 12.98
N SER A 617 4.33 -24.58 13.47
CA SER A 617 5.00 -24.20 14.73
C SER A 617 6.39 -24.83 14.87
N PRO A 618 7.32 -24.73 13.89
CA PRO A 618 8.61 -25.41 13.95
C PRO A 618 9.49 -24.92 15.11
N ALA A 619 10.44 -25.75 15.54
CA ALA A 619 11.50 -25.34 16.47
C ALA A 619 12.54 -24.45 15.77
N ALA A 620 12.84 -24.75 14.50
CA ALA A 620 13.77 -23.98 13.69
C ALA A 620 13.31 -23.84 12.24
N VAL A 621 13.64 -22.70 11.62
CA VAL A 621 13.49 -22.46 10.18
C VAL A 621 14.86 -22.40 9.52
N ILE A 622 15.09 -23.23 8.51
CA ILE A 622 16.33 -23.27 7.75
C ILE A 622 16.02 -22.87 6.33
N MET A 623 16.57 -21.74 5.88
CA MET A 623 16.41 -21.33 4.49
C MET A 623 17.58 -21.85 3.66
N VAL A 624 17.27 -22.65 2.66
CA VAL A 624 18.23 -23.39 1.85
C VAL A 624 18.14 -22.94 0.41
N GLY A 625 19.27 -22.71 -0.24
CA GLY A 625 19.23 -22.30 -1.64
C GLY A 625 20.56 -21.93 -2.27
N ILE A 626 20.53 -20.98 -3.20
CA ILE A 626 21.72 -20.48 -3.91
C ILE A 626 21.98 -19.00 -3.62
N ALA A 627 23.24 -18.61 -3.76
CA ALA A 627 23.75 -17.25 -3.53
C ALA A 627 24.86 -16.91 -4.53
N PHE A 628 25.23 -15.64 -4.58
CA PHE A 628 26.46 -15.22 -5.25
C PHE A 628 27.63 -15.15 -4.26
N GLY A 629 28.84 -15.44 -4.74
CA GLY A 629 30.09 -15.28 -4.00
C GLY A 629 30.71 -13.90 -4.20
N ILE A 630 31.62 -13.50 -3.30
CA ILE A 630 32.26 -12.18 -3.31
C ILE A 630 33.78 -12.28 -3.51
N ASN A 631 34.41 -13.41 -3.19
CA ASN A 631 35.87 -13.57 -3.26
C ASN A 631 36.28 -14.81 -4.05
N GLU A 632 36.54 -14.63 -5.35
CA GLU A 632 36.93 -15.69 -6.30
C GLU A 632 38.28 -16.36 -5.96
N ASP A 633 39.14 -15.70 -5.19
CA ASP A 633 40.44 -16.27 -4.78
C ASP A 633 40.31 -17.26 -3.61
N LYS A 634 39.22 -17.16 -2.84
CA LYS A 634 38.98 -17.96 -1.62
C LYS A 634 37.78 -18.87 -1.70
N GLN A 635 36.93 -18.69 -2.72
CA GLN A 635 35.66 -19.38 -2.87
C GLN A 635 35.60 -20.06 -4.24
N SER A 636 34.81 -21.11 -4.35
CA SER A 636 34.53 -21.81 -5.61
C SER A 636 33.03 -21.97 -5.85
N ILE A 637 32.63 -22.11 -7.12
CA ILE A 637 31.24 -22.44 -7.46
C ILE A 637 30.85 -23.79 -6.84
N GLY A 638 29.80 -23.77 -6.04
CA GLY A 638 29.30 -24.91 -5.27
C GLY A 638 29.76 -24.90 -3.80
N ASP A 639 30.65 -24.01 -3.38
CA ASP A 639 30.94 -23.81 -1.96
C ASP A 639 29.68 -23.35 -1.22
N ILE A 640 29.63 -23.63 0.08
CA ILE A 640 28.46 -23.42 0.92
C ILE A 640 28.71 -22.21 1.83
N LEU A 641 27.75 -21.30 1.89
CA LEU A 641 27.73 -20.13 2.75
C LEU A 641 26.72 -20.36 3.87
N VAL A 642 27.16 -20.22 5.12
CA VAL A 642 26.32 -20.33 6.31
C VAL A 642 26.34 -19.01 7.06
N THR A 643 25.16 -18.45 7.32
CA THR A 643 25.06 -17.13 7.95
C THR A 643 25.39 -17.20 9.45
N GLU A 644 26.32 -16.37 9.90
CA GLU A 644 26.48 -16.02 11.32
C GLU A 644 25.72 -14.73 11.63
N GLN A 645 25.85 -13.76 10.72
CA GLN A 645 25.11 -12.52 10.74
C GLN A 645 24.57 -12.22 9.35
N LEU A 646 23.45 -11.52 9.31
CA LEU A 646 22.82 -11.09 8.06
C LEU A 646 22.91 -9.57 7.97
N ARG A 647 23.16 -9.05 6.77
CA ARG A 647 23.31 -7.62 6.51
C ARG A 647 22.33 -7.16 5.43
N PRO A 648 21.11 -6.74 5.82
CA PRO A 648 20.18 -6.09 4.91
C PRO A 648 20.74 -4.77 4.39
N TYR A 649 20.82 -4.63 3.07
CA TYR A 649 21.38 -3.43 2.44
C TYR A 649 20.33 -2.52 1.80
N GLU A 650 19.04 -2.84 1.87
CA GLU A 650 17.97 -2.02 1.23
C GLU A 650 17.65 -0.73 1.98
N LEU A 651 17.63 -0.76 3.31
CA LEU A 651 17.33 0.43 4.09
C LEU A 651 18.56 1.34 4.12
N GLN A 652 18.53 2.40 3.32
CA GLN A 652 19.65 3.30 3.11
C GLN A 652 19.25 4.76 3.30
N ARG A 653 20.18 5.59 3.77
CA ARG A 653 20.11 7.04 3.62
C ARG A 653 21.02 7.44 2.47
N LEU A 654 20.44 8.09 1.46
CA LEU A 654 21.18 8.76 0.39
C LEU A 654 21.34 10.24 0.77
N GLY A 655 22.55 10.75 0.63
CA GLY A 655 22.84 12.18 0.77
C GLY A 655 24.04 12.55 -0.08
N ASN A 656 24.39 13.83 -0.10
CA ASN A 656 25.60 14.29 -0.78
C ASN A 656 26.62 14.72 0.27
N SER A 657 27.89 14.45 0.02
CA SER A 657 29.00 14.89 0.87
C SER A 657 30.09 15.59 0.07
N GLY A 658 30.71 16.60 0.68
CA GLY A 658 31.81 17.37 0.10
C GLY A 658 31.36 18.47 -0.88
N GLU A 659 32.32 19.26 -1.36
CA GLU A 659 32.09 20.36 -2.32
C GLU A 659 31.66 19.84 -3.72
N ASP A 660 32.02 18.59 -4.06
CA ASP A 660 31.75 17.97 -5.36
C ASP A 660 30.41 17.23 -5.44
N ASN A 661 29.56 17.34 -4.40
CA ASN A 661 28.22 16.77 -4.36
C ASN A 661 28.17 15.24 -4.62
N GLN A 662 29.20 14.51 -4.17
CA GLN A 662 29.30 13.06 -4.38
C GLN A 662 28.26 12.33 -3.53
N LEU A 663 27.66 11.28 -4.12
CA LEU A 663 26.65 10.46 -3.49
C LEU A 663 27.26 9.67 -2.32
N ASN A 664 26.78 9.96 -1.10
CA ASN A 664 27.10 9.25 0.12
C ASN A 664 25.92 8.35 0.51
N ILE A 665 26.19 7.05 0.65
CA ILE A 665 25.19 6.02 0.99
C ILE A 665 25.53 5.44 2.35
N ILE A 666 24.59 5.51 3.29
CA ILE A 666 24.74 4.95 4.63
C ILE A 666 23.66 3.89 4.85
N LEU A 667 24.07 2.65 5.15
CA LEU A 667 23.15 1.59 5.54
C LEU A 667 22.50 1.92 6.90
N ARG A 668 21.18 1.75 6.97
CA ARG A 668 20.34 1.99 8.15
C ARG A 668 19.69 0.72 8.70
N GLY A 669 19.80 -0.40 7.98
CA GLY A 669 19.33 -1.70 8.45
C GLY A 669 20.17 -2.27 9.59
N ASP A 670 19.57 -3.16 10.36
CA ASP A 670 20.22 -3.92 11.42
C ASP A 670 21.32 -4.85 10.87
N LYS A 671 22.10 -5.47 11.77
CA LYS A 671 23.02 -6.58 11.45
C LYS A 671 22.66 -7.78 12.35
N PRO A 672 21.47 -8.40 12.16
CA PRO A 672 20.98 -9.44 13.05
C PRO A 672 21.90 -10.67 13.02
N HIS A 673 22.03 -11.30 14.18
CA HIS A 673 22.78 -12.55 14.36
C HIS A 673 21.83 -13.74 14.19
N ALA A 674 22.23 -14.78 13.46
CA ALA A 674 21.48 -16.03 13.41
C ALA A 674 21.56 -16.77 14.75
N SER A 675 20.73 -17.79 14.92
CA SER A 675 20.55 -18.42 16.24
C SER A 675 21.85 -19.07 16.72
N PRO A 676 22.43 -18.68 17.88
CA PRO A 676 23.77 -19.14 18.28
C PRO A 676 23.91 -20.66 18.39
N TRP A 677 22.84 -21.36 18.81
CA TRP A 677 22.85 -22.82 18.92
C TRP A 677 22.80 -23.49 17.54
N LEU A 678 22.07 -22.94 16.57
CA LEU A 678 22.11 -23.40 15.17
C LEU A 678 23.50 -23.16 14.56
N ILE A 679 24.12 -22.00 14.79
CA ILE A 679 25.49 -21.74 14.32
C ILE A 679 26.47 -22.76 14.93
N ASN A 680 26.37 -23.03 16.23
CA ASN A 680 27.19 -24.05 16.88
C ASN A 680 26.95 -25.45 16.29
N HIS A 681 25.69 -25.79 16.02
CA HIS A 681 25.29 -27.05 15.40
C HIS A 681 25.94 -27.24 14.03
N PHE A 682 25.76 -26.26 13.13
CA PHE A 682 26.31 -26.32 11.77
C PHE A 682 27.84 -26.28 11.74
N LYS A 683 28.50 -25.48 12.60
CA LYS A 683 29.97 -25.51 12.76
C LYS A 683 30.48 -26.85 13.26
N SER A 684 29.71 -27.53 14.11
CA SER A 684 30.08 -28.86 14.60
C SER A 684 29.94 -29.93 13.51
N THR A 685 28.93 -29.80 12.65
CA THR A 685 28.76 -30.66 11.46
C THR A 685 29.92 -30.49 10.48
N ASP A 686 30.37 -29.25 10.24
CA ASP A 686 31.48 -28.94 9.32
C ASP A 686 32.78 -29.69 9.68
N LEU A 687 33.05 -29.93 10.97
CA LEU A 687 34.22 -30.70 11.42
C LEU A 687 34.29 -32.15 10.88
N PHE A 688 33.14 -32.71 10.48
CA PHE A 688 33.01 -34.08 9.96
C PHE A 688 32.54 -34.11 8.51
N TRP A 689 32.26 -32.94 7.93
CA TRP A 689 31.81 -32.80 6.56
C TRP A 689 32.97 -33.05 5.59
N ASN A 690 32.71 -33.80 4.52
CA ASN A 690 33.71 -34.15 3.49
C ASN A 690 33.27 -33.69 2.08
N GLY A 691 32.28 -32.80 2.00
CA GLY A 691 31.78 -32.27 0.72
C GLY A 691 32.43 -30.95 0.33
N ALA A 692 31.67 -30.04 -0.26
CA ALA A 692 32.17 -28.72 -0.65
C ALA A 692 32.53 -27.86 0.57
N ASP A 693 33.49 -26.95 0.39
CA ASP A 693 33.98 -26.07 1.45
C ASP A 693 32.84 -25.21 2.02
N VAL A 694 32.84 -25.02 3.33
CA VAL A 694 31.81 -24.27 4.06
C VAL A 694 32.40 -23.00 4.65
N HIS A 695 31.78 -21.86 4.34
CA HIS A 695 32.19 -20.54 4.79
C HIS A 695 31.14 -19.99 5.75
N PHE A 696 31.55 -19.67 6.98
CA PHE A 696 30.71 -19.03 8.00
C PHE A 696 31.02 -17.54 8.07
N GLY A 697 29.99 -16.69 8.09
CA GLY A 697 30.22 -15.25 8.19
C GLY A 697 29.01 -14.38 7.90
N VAL A 698 29.27 -13.12 7.55
CA VAL A 698 28.23 -12.12 7.26
C VAL A 698 27.67 -12.34 5.87
N MET A 699 26.35 -12.48 5.73
CA MET A 699 25.71 -12.62 4.42
C MET A 699 24.90 -11.37 4.08
N LEU A 700 25.08 -10.84 2.87
CA LEU A 700 24.31 -9.70 2.38
C LEU A 700 22.93 -10.15 1.92
N THR A 701 21.91 -9.34 2.20
CA THR A 701 20.54 -9.59 1.74
C THR A 701 19.88 -8.33 1.22
N GLY A 702 19.17 -8.42 0.09
CA GLY A 702 18.39 -7.32 -0.46
C GLY A 702 17.49 -7.73 -1.61
N GLU A 703 16.66 -6.82 -2.10
CA GLU A 703 15.58 -7.13 -3.04
C GLU A 703 16.07 -7.15 -4.50
N LYS A 704 17.34 -6.79 -4.74
CA LYS A 704 17.92 -6.70 -6.09
C LYS A 704 18.60 -8.02 -6.46
N LEU A 705 18.30 -8.51 -7.66
CA LEU A 705 19.14 -9.52 -8.30
C LEU A 705 20.44 -8.85 -8.75
N VAL A 706 21.53 -9.11 -8.01
CA VAL A 706 22.86 -8.54 -8.30
C VAL A 706 23.48 -9.28 -9.47
N ASP A 707 23.65 -8.58 -10.59
CA ASP A 707 24.31 -9.06 -11.82
C ASP A 707 25.16 -7.94 -12.43
N ASN A 708 25.98 -7.32 -11.59
CA ASN A 708 26.80 -6.18 -11.95
C ASN A 708 27.99 -6.09 -10.98
N VAL A 709 29.21 -6.28 -11.49
CA VAL A 709 30.43 -6.30 -10.68
C VAL A 709 30.62 -5.00 -9.90
N ASP A 710 30.40 -3.82 -10.50
CA ASP A 710 30.56 -2.53 -9.81
C ASP A 710 29.58 -2.39 -8.64
N PHE A 711 28.36 -2.90 -8.78
CA PHE A 711 27.36 -2.88 -7.72
C PHE A 711 27.73 -3.90 -6.62
N ARG A 712 28.22 -5.10 -6.98
CA ARG A 712 28.74 -6.07 -6.02
C ARG A 712 29.89 -5.50 -5.19
N GLU A 713 30.86 -4.84 -5.82
CA GLU A 713 31.98 -4.20 -5.12
C GLU A 713 31.50 -3.13 -4.16
N ARG A 714 30.50 -2.32 -4.55
CA ARG A 714 29.88 -1.36 -3.62
C ARG A 714 29.18 -2.03 -2.44
N LEU A 715 28.56 -3.19 -2.64
CA LEU A 715 27.99 -3.95 -1.53
C LEU A 715 29.07 -4.50 -0.59
N HIS A 716 30.22 -4.90 -1.14
CA HIS A 716 31.39 -5.27 -0.34
C HIS A 716 31.97 -4.08 0.43
N ASP A 717 31.99 -2.88 -0.16
CA ASP A 717 32.39 -1.66 0.55
C ASP A 717 31.47 -1.35 1.74
N PHE A 718 30.18 -1.68 1.65
CA PHE A 718 29.24 -1.52 2.77
C PHE A 718 29.47 -2.53 3.90
N GLU A 719 30.02 -3.70 3.60
CA GLU A 719 30.31 -4.78 4.55
C GLU A 719 31.48 -5.63 4.05
N SER A 720 32.70 -5.22 4.40
CA SER A 720 33.94 -5.86 3.93
C SER A 720 34.14 -7.29 4.45
N GLU A 721 33.36 -7.70 5.47
CA GLU A 721 33.38 -9.05 6.03
C GLU A 721 32.33 -9.97 5.36
N ALA A 722 31.61 -9.48 4.34
CA ALA A 722 30.60 -10.27 3.65
C ALA A 722 31.21 -11.46 2.90
N ILE A 723 30.62 -12.64 3.07
CA ILE A 723 31.03 -13.89 2.39
C ILE A 723 30.21 -14.17 1.12
N GLY A 724 29.13 -13.43 0.88
CA GLY A 724 28.25 -13.60 -0.27
C GLY A 724 26.93 -12.85 -0.08
N GLY A 725 26.01 -13.03 -1.03
CA GLY A 725 24.68 -12.42 -0.91
C GLY A 725 23.54 -13.16 -1.61
N GLU A 726 22.34 -12.90 -1.12
CA GLU A 726 21.07 -13.50 -1.55
C GLU A 726 19.89 -12.51 -1.38
N MET A 727 18.64 -12.92 -1.62
CA MET A 727 17.50 -12.01 -1.73
C MET A 727 16.37 -12.20 -0.70
N GLU A 728 16.43 -13.24 0.15
CA GLU A 728 15.30 -13.68 0.97
C GLU A 728 15.55 -13.63 2.48
N GLY A 729 16.81 -13.55 2.89
CA GLY A 729 17.23 -13.55 4.28
C GLY A 729 16.54 -12.48 5.12
N ALA A 730 16.25 -11.30 4.54
CA ALA A 730 15.56 -10.23 5.25
C ALA A 730 14.17 -10.67 5.74
N GLY A 731 13.37 -11.33 4.90
CA GLY A 731 12.06 -11.85 5.32
C GLY A 731 12.15 -13.04 6.26
N LEU A 732 13.17 -13.90 6.10
CA LEU A 732 13.45 -15.01 7.03
C LEU A 732 13.68 -14.50 8.45
N TYR A 733 14.63 -13.59 8.64
CA TYR A 733 14.98 -13.16 10.00
C TYR A 733 13.83 -12.37 10.63
N VAL A 734 13.12 -11.51 9.88
CA VAL A 734 12.03 -10.71 10.43
C VAL A 734 10.88 -11.61 10.90
N ALA A 735 10.47 -12.59 10.09
CA ALA A 735 9.40 -13.53 10.46
C ALA A 735 9.80 -14.37 11.69
N CYS A 736 11.01 -14.92 11.69
CA CYS A 736 11.50 -15.75 12.78
C CYS A 736 11.69 -14.96 14.08
N GLN A 737 12.21 -13.73 14.00
CA GLN A 737 12.39 -12.85 15.14
C GLN A 737 11.05 -12.45 15.78
N GLU A 738 10.04 -12.12 14.96
CA GLU A 738 8.69 -11.77 15.44
C GLU A 738 8.01 -12.97 16.12
N LYS A 739 8.10 -14.15 15.51
CA LYS A 739 7.54 -15.40 16.06
C LYS A 739 8.37 -16.07 17.14
N LYS A 740 9.58 -15.57 17.43
CA LYS A 740 10.55 -16.17 18.36
C LYS A 740 10.90 -17.62 18.01
N VAL A 741 11.12 -17.87 16.73
CA VAL A 741 11.58 -19.16 16.20
C VAL A 741 13.03 -19.01 15.76
N ASP A 742 13.86 -19.99 16.07
CA ASP A 742 15.26 -19.96 15.69
C ASP A 742 15.41 -20.14 14.18
N TRP A 743 16.37 -19.43 13.58
CA TRP A 743 16.63 -19.46 12.15
C TRP A 743 18.11 -19.52 11.81
N ILE A 744 18.39 -20.04 10.62
CA ILE A 744 19.69 -19.99 9.95
C ILE A 744 19.49 -20.03 8.42
N LEU A 745 20.44 -19.45 7.68
CA LEU A 745 20.43 -19.35 6.23
C LEU A 745 21.66 -20.09 5.67
N VAL A 746 21.44 -21.02 4.75
CA VAL A 746 22.46 -21.88 4.15
C VAL A 746 22.32 -21.86 2.64
N LYS A 747 23.31 -21.32 1.92
CA LYS A 747 23.22 -21.10 0.48
C LYS A 747 24.47 -21.64 -0.24
N GLY A 748 24.33 -22.23 -1.41
CA GLY A 748 25.47 -22.60 -2.26
C GLY A 748 25.82 -21.50 -3.27
N ILE A 749 27.10 -21.28 -3.56
CA ILE A 749 27.53 -20.28 -4.55
C ILE A 749 27.22 -20.77 -5.97
N CYS A 750 26.36 -20.07 -6.70
CA CYS A 750 26.03 -20.40 -8.10
C CYS A 750 26.61 -19.44 -9.14
N ASP A 751 26.95 -18.21 -8.74
CA ASP A 751 27.57 -17.19 -9.60
C ASP A 751 28.37 -16.17 -8.78
N TRP A 752 28.95 -15.18 -9.47
CA TRP A 752 29.79 -14.12 -8.90
C TRP A 752 29.15 -12.73 -8.96
N ALA A 753 27.88 -12.64 -9.37
CA ALA A 753 27.17 -11.36 -9.55
C ALA A 753 27.92 -10.33 -10.42
N ASP A 754 28.65 -10.79 -11.44
CA ASP A 754 29.60 -10.01 -12.23
C ASP A 754 29.08 -9.53 -13.60
N GLY A 755 27.88 -9.94 -14.00
CA GLY A 755 27.33 -9.67 -15.34
C GLY A 755 27.52 -10.79 -16.35
N ASN A 756 28.25 -11.87 -16.01
CA ASN A 756 28.62 -12.95 -16.94
C ASN A 756 27.90 -14.28 -16.63
N LYS A 757 26.58 -14.22 -16.37
CA LYS A 757 25.79 -15.37 -15.88
C LYS A 757 25.35 -16.39 -16.95
N ALA A 758 25.86 -16.35 -18.18
CA ALA A 758 25.29 -17.12 -19.31
C ALA A 758 25.86 -18.53 -19.47
N GLU A 759 27.14 -18.77 -19.15
CA GLU A 759 27.78 -20.08 -19.35
C GLU A 759 27.49 -21.04 -18.19
N ASP A 760 27.04 -22.26 -18.50
CA ASP A 760 26.78 -23.35 -17.53
C ASP A 760 25.85 -23.01 -16.35
N LYS A 761 25.05 -21.95 -16.46
CA LYS A 761 24.20 -21.42 -15.38
C LYS A 761 23.38 -22.50 -14.69
N GLU A 762 22.66 -23.32 -15.45
CA GLU A 762 21.80 -24.37 -14.90
C GLU A 762 22.60 -25.43 -14.13
N ILE A 763 23.78 -25.79 -14.62
CA ILE A 763 24.68 -26.77 -13.98
C ILE A 763 25.21 -26.21 -12.66
N ARG A 764 25.64 -24.95 -12.66
CA ARG A 764 26.16 -24.28 -11.45
C ARG A 764 25.08 -24.13 -10.39
N GLN A 765 23.87 -23.71 -10.78
CA GLN A 765 22.73 -23.60 -9.88
C GLN A 765 22.32 -24.95 -9.28
N GLN A 766 22.28 -26.01 -10.11
CA GLN A 766 21.98 -27.36 -9.64
C GLN A 766 23.05 -27.86 -8.65
N LYS A 767 24.34 -27.67 -8.96
CA LYS A 767 25.45 -28.05 -8.06
C LYS A 767 25.37 -27.31 -6.72
N ALA A 768 25.18 -26.00 -6.75
CA ALA A 768 25.07 -25.16 -5.56
C ALA A 768 23.86 -25.52 -4.67
N ALA A 769 22.70 -25.73 -5.30
CA ALA A 769 21.49 -26.16 -4.61
C ALA A 769 21.63 -27.56 -3.99
N GLN A 770 22.29 -28.48 -4.71
CA GLN A 770 22.55 -29.83 -4.22
C GLN A 770 23.48 -29.81 -3.00
N ASN A 771 24.62 -29.11 -3.09
CA ASN A 771 25.61 -29.06 -2.02
C ASN A 771 25.02 -28.45 -0.73
N SER A 772 24.27 -27.35 -0.84
CA SER A 772 23.61 -26.73 0.32
C SER A 772 22.54 -27.64 0.95
N ALA A 773 21.76 -28.35 0.13
CA ALA A 773 20.77 -29.32 0.63
C ALA A 773 21.42 -30.52 1.33
N GLU A 774 22.51 -31.06 0.77
CA GLU A 774 23.26 -32.18 1.37
C GLU A 774 23.87 -31.81 2.72
N PHE A 775 24.46 -30.62 2.83
CA PHE A 775 25.03 -30.16 4.10
C PHE A 775 23.97 -29.91 5.18
N VAL A 776 22.79 -29.41 4.81
CA VAL A 776 21.66 -29.26 5.74
C VAL A 776 21.15 -30.64 6.19
N LEU A 777 21.02 -31.59 5.28
CA LEU A 777 20.65 -32.97 5.62
C LEU A 777 21.69 -33.60 6.58
N GLU A 778 22.98 -33.43 6.31
CA GLU A 778 24.04 -33.96 7.17
C GLU A 778 24.01 -33.30 8.56
N SER A 779 23.71 -32.00 8.62
CA SER A 779 23.51 -31.28 9.88
C SER A 779 22.36 -31.87 10.69
N LEU A 780 21.23 -32.19 10.04
CA LEU A 780 20.09 -32.82 10.70
C LEU A 780 20.37 -34.26 11.15
N LYS A 781 21.26 -34.99 10.46
CA LYS A 781 21.71 -36.32 10.88
C LYS A 781 22.67 -36.26 12.06
N PHE A 782 23.53 -35.24 12.10
CA PHE A 782 24.56 -35.08 13.12
C PHE A 782 23.98 -35.01 14.54
N ALA A 783 22.95 -34.19 14.75
CA ALA A 783 22.21 -34.11 16.01
C ALA A 783 20.74 -33.71 15.78
N PRO A 784 19.80 -34.12 16.64
CA PRO A 784 18.39 -33.86 16.46
C PRO A 784 18.05 -32.38 16.68
N ILE A 785 17.32 -31.78 15.75
CA ILE A 785 16.67 -30.48 15.93
C ILE A 785 15.19 -30.74 16.22
N THR A 786 14.81 -30.79 17.50
CA THR A 786 13.42 -31.07 17.92
C THR A 786 12.95 -30.04 18.92
N LYS A 787 11.63 -29.87 19.08
CA LYS A 787 11.04 -28.95 20.06
C LYS A 787 11.38 -29.20 21.54
N GLN A 788 11.98 -30.34 21.87
CA GLN A 788 12.34 -30.69 23.25
C GLN A 788 13.73 -30.19 23.66
N ASN A 789 14.53 -29.66 22.73
CA ASN A 789 15.86 -29.13 22.97
C ASN A 789 15.86 -27.65 23.34
#